data_AF-A0AA40ST45-F1
#
_entry.id   AF-A0AA40ST45-F1
#
_cell.length_a   1.000
_cell.length_b   1.000
_cell.length_c   1.000
_cell.angle_alpha   90.00
_cell.angle_beta   90.00
_cell.angle_gamma   90.00
#
_symmetry.space_group_name_H-M   'P 1'
#
loop_
_entity.id
_entity.type
_entity.pdbx_description
1 polymer ?
#
loop_
_entity_poly.entity_id
_entity_poly.type
_entity_poly.pdbx_seq_one_letter_code
_entity_poly.pdbx_strand_id
1 'polypeptide(L)'
;MTRLSSPIENLKNHYKVVIIGSGYGGGIAASRLARAGQQVCLLERGKEFQPGEYPNNEVKALSEIQVDLPAKRVGACTGLYDFHVNKDINVFVGCGLGGTSLVNANVSLQAEPRVFADQRWPKELRDDVNTLLAEGYRRAEEMLKPTAYPQDFPPLPKLEALEKSSKYLNENFYRPPINVTFEDGVNHVGVEQNKCNLCGDCVSGCNNKAKNTVLMNYLPDAKNHGAEIYTQVTVRQVERQNNRWLVHFQLLNAGQEKFDAPTMFVSADIVILAAGTLGSTEILLRSQQAGLALSDRLGHNFTGNGDVLAFGYNTEQNINGVGFGNRPPSGREPVGPCISGIIDLREQPRLDNGMVIEEGSIPGALAPILPKSLAAASTILGKDTDEGLGDRLQEKLREAQSLTHGAYTGAVRNTQTYLVMTHDDAAGEMYLENDRLRIRWENVGKQSIFQRVNDRLAEATRPLGGTQIPNPIWTNFFGHDLITVHPLGGCILAEDAEHGVVNHKGQVFSSNKGTAVYENLYISDGSVIPRTLGVNPLLTISAIAERCCALIAKDQGWTINYNLPSAPTSPSVNKPAKLGIQFTETMRGYFSTEVKDDYQRAAQQGQKDSSPLQFTLTVIADDLEYLLNDPKHPAKIVGTVTAPALATEPLTVTNGEFNLFVVAQDQHETRQMLYRLPMTTESGQTYYLEGCKQLHDDPGFDLWSDTTTLYITVYAGDSNSNPVLGKGILKIQPVDFVKQMTTLKVTNAASPTERLQAIDRFSRFFAGTLSELYL
;
A
#
# COMPACT_ATOMS: atom_id res chain seq x y z
N MET A 1 -1.70 -19.13 -5.46
CA MET A 1 -0.52 -18.68 -4.71
C MET A 1 -0.89 -18.65 -3.23
N THR A 2 0.01 -19.05 -2.34
CA THR A 2 -0.19 -18.92 -0.88
C THR A 2 -0.12 -17.44 -0.50
N ARG A 3 -0.93 -17.03 0.49
CA ARG A 3 -0.79 -15.71 1.11
C ARG A 3 0.63 -15.50 1.66
N LEU A 4 1.19 -14.32 1.44
CA LEU A 4 2.50 -13.91 1.94
C LEU A 4 2.43 -13.25 3.31
N SER A 5 1.32 -12.57 3.61
CA SER A 5 1.11 -11.89 4.90
C SER A 5 1.15 -12.88 6.05
N SER A 6 1.98 -12.59 7.04
CA SER A 6 2.01 -13.21 8.36
C SER A 6 0.83 -12.72 9.21
N PRO A 7 0.33 -13.56 10.14
CA PRO A 7 -0.61 -13.13 11.18
C PRO A 7 0.02 -12.08 12.11
N ILE A 8 -0.75 -11.04 12.48
CA ILE A 8 -0.23 -9.89 13.23
C ILE A 8 0.21 -10.23 14.65
N GLU A 9 -0.41 -11.23 15.25
CA GLU A 9 -0.07 -11.77 16.56
C GLU A 9 1.33 -12.39 16.61
N ASN A 10 1.94 -12.69 15.45
CA ASN A 10 3.32 -13.17 15.36
C ASN A 10 4.34 -12.03 15.27
N LEU A 11 3.91 -10.75 15.29
CA LEU A 11 4.83 -9.61 15.30
C LEU A 11 5.70 -9.64 16.56
N LYS A 12 7.01 -9.58 16.37
CA LYS A 12 7.99 -9.52 17.46
C LYS A 12 8.16 -8.08 17.94
N ASN A 13 8.60 -7.93 19.19
CA ASN A 13 8.94 -6.63 19.78
C ASN A 13 10.13 -5.93 19.11
N HIS A 14 10.99 -6.71 18.45
CA HIS A 14 12.22 -6.21 17.84
C HIS A 14 12.59 -6.98 16.57
N TYR A 15 13.10 -6.26 15.58
CA TYR A 15 13.68 -6.81 14.36
C TYR A 15 15.03 -6.16 14.04
N LYS A 16 15.87 -6.86 13.29
CA LYS A 16 17.11 -6.26 12.78
C LYS A 16 16.79 -5.14 11.78
N VAL A 17 15.83 -5.39 10.89
CA VAL A 17 15.40 -4.44 9.87
C VAL A 17 13.89 -4.35 9.84
N VAL A 18 13.35 -3.14 9.93
CA VAL A 18 11.94 -2.84 9.63
C VAL A 18 11.86 -2.04 8.34
N ILE A 19 11.03 -2.50 7.41
CA ILE A 19 10.77 -1.88 6.11
C ILE A 19 9.32 -1.44 6.08
N ILE A 20 9.09 -0.19 5.70
CA ILE A 20 7.76 0.42 5.73
C ILE A 20 7.30 0.63 4.30
N GLY A 21 6.27 -0.09 3.87
CA GLY A 21 5.77 -0.11 2.49
C GLY A 21 6.31 -1.27 1.66
N SER A 22 5.48 -1.79 0.75
CA SER A 22 5.78 -2.99 -0.05
C SER A 22 5.86 -2.76 -1.56
N GLY A 23 6.01 -1.51 -1.99
CA GLY A 23 6.24 -1.16 -3.39
C GLY A 23 7.60 -1.61 -3.91
N TYR A 24 8.04 -1.07 -5.05
CA TYR A 24 9.34 -1.42 -5.66
C TYR A 24 10.52 -1.33 -4.66
N GLY A 25 10.68 -0.18 -3.99
CA GLY A 25 11.73 0.01 -2.99
C GLY A 25 11.67 -0.99 -1.84
N GLY A 26 10.48 -1.19 -1.26
CA GLY A 26 10.29 -2.02 -0.08
C GLY A 26 10.41 -3.51 -0.37
N GLY A 27 9.85 -3.98 -1.50
CA GLY A 27 9.99 -5.37 -1.94
C GLY A 27 11.44 -5.73 -2.26
N ILE A 28 12.19 -4.83 -2.91
CA ILE A 28 13.63 -5.00 -3.17
C ILE A 28 14.38 -5.07 -1.85
N ALA A 29 14.20 -4.09 -0.96
CA ALA A 29 14.87 -4.07 0.33
C ALA A 29 14.58 -5.33 1.15
N ALA A 30 13.33 -5.80 1.17
CA ALA A 30 12.95 -7.00 1.90
C ALA A 30 13.63 -8.25 1.33
N SER A 31 13.63 -8.42 0.01
CA SER A 31 14.31 -9.52 -0.68
C SER A 31 15.82 -9.51 -0.39
N ARG A 32 16.48 -8.37 -0.60
CA ARG A 32 17.94 -8.29 -0.51
C ARG A 32 18.44 -8.45 0.91
N LEU A 33 17.77 -7.86 1.89
CA LEU A 33 18.19 -7.94 3.29
C LEU A 33 17.84 -9.29 3.92
N ALA A 34 16.75 -9.94 3.50
CA ALA A 34 16.47 -11.33 3.87
C ALA A 34 17.51 -12.30 3.26
N ARG A 35 17.89 -12.11 1.99
CA ARG A 35 18.99 -12.85 1.33
C ARG A 35 20.36 -12.61 1.97
N ALA A 36 20.54 -11.49 2.67
CA ALA A 36 21.70 -11.22 3.51
C ALA A 36 21.62 -11.89 4.89
N GLY A 37 20.61 -12.73 5.15
CA GLY A 37 20.42 -13.47 6.39
C GLY A 37 19.84 -12.65 7.55
N GLN A 38 19.28 -11.46 7.28
CA GLN A 38 18.79 -10.57 8.32
C GLN A 38 17.34 -10.87 8.72
N GLN A 39 16.99 -10.59 9.97
CA GLN A 39 15.60 -10.63 10.44
C GLN A 39 14.85 -9.39 9.94
N VAL A 40 14.05 -9.59 8.89
CA VAL A 40 13.32 -8.52 8.21
C VAL A 40 11.83 -8.58 8.57
N CYS A 41 11.29 -7.44 8.99
CA CYS A 41 9.87 -7.17 9.09
C CYS A 41 9.46 -6.14 8.03
N LEU A 42 8.45 -6.45 7.22
CA LEU A 42 7.84 -5.51 6.28
C LEU A 42 6.43 -5.17 6.75
N LEU A 43 6.13 -3.88 6.85
CA LEU A 43 4.81 -3.36 7.22
C LEU A 43 4.12 -2.72 6.01
N GLU A 44 2.93 -3.18 5.65
CA GLU A 44 2.13 -2.68 4.53
C GLU A 44 0.76 -2.19 5.00
N ARG A 45 0.37 -0.99 4.57
CA ARG A 45 -0.93 -0.38 4.91
C ARG A 45 -2.11 -1.10 4.26
N GLY A 46 -1.96 -1.49 3.00
CA GLY A 46 -3.03 -2.11 2.21
C GLY A 46 -3.22 -3.60 2.48
N LYS A 47 -4.18 -4.20 1.77
CA LYS A 47 -4.48 -5.64 1.82
C LYS A 47 -3.53 -6.43 0.92
N GLU A 48 -3.43 -7.73 1.14
CA GLU A 48 -2.87 -8.63 0.14
C GLU A 48 -3.94 -8.98 -0.91
N PHE A 49 -3.78 -8.52 -2.14
CA PHE A 49 -4.65 -8.87 -3.27
C PHE A 49 -3.97 -9.91 -4.14
N GLN A 50 -4.56 -11.09 -4.29
CA GLN A 50 -4.04 -12.15 -5.15
C GLN A 50 -4.71 -12.11 -6.55
N PRO A 51 -4.04 -12.61 -7.61
CA PRO A 51 -4.70 -12.81 -8.90
C PRO A 51 -5.99 -13.63 -8.75
N GLY A 52 -7.10 -13.06 -9.22
CA GLY A 52 -8.47 -13.56 -9.02
C GLY A 52 -9.31 -12.66 -8.10
N GLU A 53 -8.67 -11.83 -7.29
CA GLU A 53 -9.32 -10.96 -6.30
C GLU A 53 -9.41 -9.49 -6.74
N TYR A 54 -8.67 -9.10 -7.79
CA TYR A 54 -8.70 -7.72 -8.27
C TYR A 54 -10.08 -7.37 -8.83
N PRO A 55 -10.55 -6.12 -8.63
CA PRO A 55 -11.82 -5.66 -9.17
C PRO A 55 -11.91 -5.85 -10.69
N ASN A 56 -12.95 -6.55 -11.14
CA ASN A 56 -13.21 -6.81 -12.57
C ASN A 56 -14.57 -6.29 -13.05
N ASN A 57 -15.29 -5.57 -12.20
CA ASN A 57 -16.54 -4.88 -12.52
C ASN A 57 -16.67 -3.59 -11.69
N GLU A 58 -17.62 -2.75 -12.06
CA GLU A 58 -17.83 -1.43 -11.46
C GLU A 58 -18.08 -1.49 -9.94
N VAL A 59 -18.98 -2.37 -9.49
CA VAL A 59 -19.34 -2.48 -8.05
C VAL A 59 -18.13 -2.85 -7.20
N LYS A 60 -17.33 -3.83 -7.65
CA LYS A 60 -16.10 -4.22 -6.96
C LYS A 60 -15.04 -3.12 -7.02
N ALA A 61 -14.96 -2.38 -8.13
CA ALA A 61 -14.01 -1.29 -8.26
C ALA A 61 -14.36 -0.15 -7.29
N LEU A 62 -15.63 0.23 -7.21
CA LEU A 62 -16.14 1.23 -6.27
C LEU A 62 -15.87 0.87 -4.81
N SER A 63 -15.97 -0.41 -4.42
CA SER A 63 -15.67 -0.85 -3.04
C SER A 63 -14.19 -0.75 -2.67
N GLU A 64 -13.30 -0.67 -3.66
CA GLU A 64 -11.85 -0.56 -3.47
C GLU A 64 -11.32 0.84 -3.80
N ILE A 65 -12.19 1.80 -4.12
CA ILE A 65 -11.82 3.22 -4.25
C ILE A 65 -11.76 3.85 -2.88
N GLN A 66 -10.67 4.58 -2.64
CA GLN A 66 -10.53 5.51 -1.53
C GLN A 66 -10.05 6.86 -2.04
N VAL A 67 -10.57 7.92 -1.42
CA VAL A 67 -10.28 9.30 -1.81
C VAL A 67 -9.94 10.10 -0.57
N ASP A 68 -8.72 10.62 -0.51
CA ASP A 68 -8.29 11.58 0.49
C ASP A 68 -8.60 13.00 0.02
N LEU A 69 -9.67 13.58 0.56
CA LEU A 69 -10.09 14.97 0.32
C LEU A 69 -9.54 15.87 1.42
N PRO A 70 -9.39 17.19 1.19
CA PRO A 70 -8.88 18.15 2.17
C PRO A 70 -9.41 17.94 3.60
N ALA A 71 -10.73 17.79 3.74
CA ALA A 71 -11.38 17.65 5.05
C ALA A 71 -11.53 16.21 5.56
N LYS A 72 -11.54 15.19 4.69
CA LYS A 72 -11.88 13.81 5.08
C LYS A 72 -11.43 12.77 4.06
N ARG A 73 -11.32 11.51 4.52
CA ARG A 73 -11.24 10.35 3.64
C ARG A 73 -12.61 9.80 3.33
N VAL A 74 -12.82 9.36 2.09
CA VAL A 74 -14.01 8.64 1.63
C VAL A 74 -13.57 7.26 1.13
N GLY A 75 -14.36 6.23 1.41
CA GLY A 75 -14.01 4.84 1.12
C GLY A 75 -13.16 4.18 2.21
N ALA A 76 -12.88 2.89 2.04
CA ALA A 76 -12.07 2.14 3.00
C ALA A 76 -10.59 2.55 2.89
N CYS A 77 -9.92 2.87 4.00
CA CYS A 77 -8.50 3.27 4.01
C CYS A 77 -7.52 2.20 3.47
N THR A 78 -8.02 0.98 3.26
CA THR A 78 -7.32 -0.18 2.72
C THR A 78 -7.75 -0.56 1.29
N GLY A 79 -8.56 0.30 0.63
CA GLY A 79 -8.99 0.11 -0.74
C GLY A 79 -7.83 0.18 -1.73
N LEU A 80 -7.84 -0.64 -2.79
CA LEU A 80 -6.73 -0.73 -3.74
C LEU A 80 -6.39 0.59 -4.46
N TYR A 81 -7.40 1.40 -4.79
CA TYR A 81 -7.27 2.59 -5.63
C TYR A 81 -7.29 3.84 -4.74
N ASP A 82 -6.12 4.46 -4.51
CA ASP A 82 -5.98 5.59 -3.58
C ASP A 82 -5.75 6.90 -4.33
N PHE A 83 -6.77 7.77 -4.28
CA PHE A 83 -6.76 9.10 -4.89
C PHE A 83 -6.52 10.17 -3.83
N HIS A 84 -5.50 11.00 -4.03
CA HIS A 84 -5.20 12.15 -3.19
C HIS A 84 -5.62 13.41 -3.95
N VAL A 85 -6.64 14.10 -3.43
CA VAL A 85 -7.21 15.28 -4.07
C VAL A 85 -6.60 16.53 -3.45
N ASN A 86 -5.92 17.32 -4.28
CA ASN A 86 -5.30 18.58 -3.87
C ASN A 86 -5.75 19.71 -4.80
N LYS A 87 -5.31 20.94 -4.48
CA LYS A 87 -5.72 22.15 -5.20
C LYS A 87 -5.16 22.24 -6.62
N ASP A 88 -3.91 21.81 -6.84
CA ASP A 88 -3.21 22.02 -8.10
C ASP A 88 -2.91 20.71 -8.85
N ILE A 89 -2.68 19.62 -8.11
CA ILE A 89 -2.37 18.29 -8.66
C ILE A 89 -2.94 17.16 -7.81
N ASN A 90 -3.68 16.28 -8.46
CA ASN A 90 -4.21 15.06 -7.89
C ASN A 90 -3.23 13.92 -8.11
N VAL A 91 -3.18 12.97 -7.18
CA VAL A 91 -2.27 11.82 -7.27
C VAL A 91 -3.05 10.53 -7.15
N PHE A 92 -2.74 9.56 -8.01
CA PHE A 92 -3.24 8.20 -7.92
C PHE A 92 -2.11 7.23 -7.58
N VAL A 93 -2.32 6.42 -6.54
CA VAL A 93 -1.41 5.34 -6.14
C VAL A 93 -2.16 4.05 -5.83
N GLY A 94 -1.47 2.92 -5.92
CA GLY A 94 -1.99 1.63 -5.48
C GLY A 94 -1.72 1.38 -4.00
N CYS A 95 -2.71 0.86 -3.28
CA CYS A 95 -2.61 0.51 -1.86
C CYS A 95 -2.83 -1.00 -1.65
N GLY A 96 -1.77 -1.74 -1.35
CA GLY A 96 -1.81 -3.18 -1.21
C GLY A 96 -0.42 -3.79 -1.17
N LEU A 97 -0.32 -5.07 -0.83
CA LEU A 97 0.95 -5.80 -0.80
C LEU A 97 1.55 -5.90 -2.21
N GLY A 98 2.56 -5.07 -2.50
CA GLY A 98 3.13 -4.82 -3.83
C GLY A 98 3.04 -3.35 -4.30
N GLY A 99 2.32 -2.49 -3.57
CA GLY A 99 2.12 -1.07 -3.87
C GLY A 99 1.53 -0.81 -5.26
N THR A 100 1.94 0.29 -5.91
CA THR A 100 1.44 0.67 -7.25
C THR A 100 1.82 -0.33 -8.34
N SER A 101 2.75 -1.28 -8.12
CA SER A 101 3.01 -2.35 -9.11
C SER A 101 1.76 -3.19 -9.40
N LEU A 102 0.82 -3.26 -8.45
CA LEU A 102 -0.45 -3.95 -8.61
C LEU A 102 -1.31 -3.32 -9.73
N VAL A 103 -1.26 -2.00 -9.89
CA VAL A 103 -2.18 -1.21 -10.74
C VAL A 103 -1.48 -0.34 -11.81
N ASN A 104 -0.16 -0.45 -11.97
CA ASN A 104 0.56 0.30 -13.03
C ASN A 104 0.45 -0.35 -14.42
N ALA A 105 1.05 0.30 -15.42
CA ALA A 105 0.99 -0.11 -16.82
C ALA A 105 2.19 -0.97 -17.31
N ASN A 106 3.07 -1.41 -16.40
CA ASN A 106 4.19 -2.35 -16.62
C ASN A 106 5.46 -1.88 -17.34
N VAL A 107 5.54 -0.64 -17.82
CA VAL A 107 6.66 -0.20 -18.67
C VAL A 107 7.96 -0.04 -17.87
N SER A 108 9.02 -0.72 -18.34
CA SER A 108 10.35 -0.75 -17.71
C SER A 108 11.38 -0.03 -18.57
N LEU A 109 11.34 1.29 -18.59
CA LEU A 109 12.28 2.12 -19.36
C LEU A 109 13.38 2.70 -18.48
N GLN A 110 14.60 2.73 -19.02
CA GLN A 110 15.69 3.51 -18.43
C GLN A 110 15.54 4.98 -18.81
N ALA A 111 15.78 5.87 -17.84
CA ALA A 111 15.81 7.30 -18.09
C ALA A 111 17.02 7.65 -18.97
N GLU A 112 16.93 8.77 -19.70
CA GLU A 112 18.03 9.20 -20.55
C GLU A 112 19.29 9.52 -19.71
N PRO A 113 20.52 9.19 -20.16
CA PRO A 113 21.74 9.47 -19.39
C PRO A 113 21.89 10.93 -18.94
N ARG A 114 21.39 11.88 -19.72
CA ARG A 114 21.40 13.33 -19.40
C ARG A 114 20.58 13.66 -18.14
N VAL A 115 19.60 12.85 -17.77
CA VAL A 115 18.84 12.99 -16.52
C VAL A 115 19.77 12.85 -15.31
N PHE A 116 20.71 11.89 -15.35
CA PHE A 116 21.67 11.62 -14.29
C PHE A 116 22.88 12.58 -14.31
N ALA A 117 23.14 13.26 -15.44
CA ALA A 117 24.21 14.26 -15.52
C ALA A 117 23.88 15.56 -14.75
N ASP A 118 22.63 15.76 -14.37
CA ASP A 118 22.16 16.92 -13.62
C ASP A 118 22.75 16.97 -12.21
N GLN A 119 23.19 18.16 -11.79
CA GLN A 119 23.84 18.38 -10.49
C GLN A 119 22.90 18.18 -9.29
N ARG A 120 21.58 18.10 -9.52
CA ARG A 120 20.62 17.68 -8.48
C ARG A 120 20.88 16.26 -7.98
N TRP A 121 21.50 15.40 -8.78
CA TRP A 121 21.94 14.09 -8.30
C TRP A 121 23.29 14.22 -7.56
N PRO A 122 23.44 13.62 -6.36
CA PRO A 122 24.71 13.62 -5.63
C PRO A 122 25.85 13.09 -6.50
N LYS A 123 27.04 13.68 -6.38
CA LYS A 123 28.21 13.26 -7.14
C LYS A 123 28.44 11.75 -7.11
N GLU A 124 28.32 11.10 -5.96
CA GLU A 124 28.55 9.66 -5.81
C GLU A 124 27.55 8.82 -6.61
N LEU A 125 26.30 9.28 -6.76
CA LEU A 125 25.34 8.59 -7.63
C LEU A 125 25.69 8.79 -9.10
N ARG A 126 26.13 9.99 -9.49
CA ARG A 126 26.57 10.29 -10.86
C ARG A 126 27.80 9.47 -11.25
N ASP A 127 28.74 9.30 -10.33
CA ASP A 127 29.92 8.44 -10.52
C ASP A 127 29.52 6.96 -10.65
N ASP A 128 28.41 6.55 -10.02
CA ASP A 128 27.92 5.17 -10.02
C ASP A 128 27.02 4.80 -11.23
N VAL A 129 26.73 5.74 -12.13
CA VAL A 129 25.81 5.52 -13.28
C VAL A 129 26.18 4.28 -14.07
N ASN A 130 27.47 4.09 -14.36
CA ASN A 130 27.98 2.96 -15.15
C ASN A 130 28.46 1.77 -14.30
N THR A 131 28.25 1.80 -12.98
CA THR A 131 28.69 0.76 -12.04
C THR A 131 27.53 0.24 -11.21
N LEU A 132 27.33 0.75 -9.98
CA LEU A 132 26.31 0.26 -9.06
C LEU A 132 24.89 0.57 -9.53
N LEU A 133 24.66 1.69 -10.20
CA LEU A 133 23.33 2.00 -10.75
C LEU A 133 23.01 1.11 -11.95
N ALA A 134 23.95 0.93 -12.88
CA ALA A 134 23.81 -0.01 -14.01
C ALA A 134 23.58 -1.45 -13.53
N GLU A 135 24.29 -1.89 -12.49
CA GLU A 135 24.07 -3.19 -11.86
C GLU A 135 22.69 -3.27 -11.18
N GLY A 136 22.21 -2.17 -10.59
CA GLY A 136 20.86 -2.05 -10.07
C GLY A 136 19.79 -2.23 -11.15
N TYR A 137 19.97 -1.60 -12.31
CA TYR A 137 19.11 -1.81 -13.48
C TYR A 137 19.11 -3.28 -13.91
N ARG A 138 20.30 -3.88 -14.08
CA ARG A 138 20.44 -5.29 -14.49
C ARG A 138 19.71 -6.24 -13.53
N ARG A 139 19.84 -6.03 -12.22
CA ARG A 139 19.17 -6.87 -11.20
C ARG A 139 17.66 -6.69 -11.20
N ALA A 140 17.19 -5.46 -11.37
CA ALA A 140 15.77 -5.17 -11.48
C ALA A 140 15.17 -5.85 -12.72
N GLU A 141 15.84 -5.77 -13.87
CA GLU A 141 15.43 -6.46 -15.10
C GLU A 141 15.48 -7.99 -14.93
N GLU A 142 16.49 -8.53 -14.25
CA GLU A 142 16.62 -9.96 -14.00
C GLU A 142 15.45 -10.52 -13.15
N MET A 143 14.97 -9.76 -12.16
CA MET A 143 13.85 -10.13 -11.30
C MET A 143 12.47 -9.83 -11.91
N LEU A 144 12.31 -8.68 -12.58
CA LEU A 144 11.04 -8.24 -13.15
C LEU A 144 10.75 -8.88 -14.52
N LYS A 145 11.80 -9.39 -15.19
CA LYS A 145 11.76 -10.02 -16.52
C LYS A 145 10.95 -9.19 -17.54
N PRO A 146 11.28 -7.90 -17.72
CA PRO A 146 10.57 -7.09 -18.68
C PRO A 146 10.80 -7.62 -20.10
N THR A 147 9.73 -7.77 -20.87
CA THR A 147 9.74 -8.31 -22.24
C THR A 147 8.86 -7.43 -23.13
N ALA A 148 9.32 -7.12 -24.34
CA ALA A 148 8.49 -6.38 -25.29
C ALA A 148 7.31 -7.23 -25.79
N TYR A 149 6.22 -6.60 -26.24
CA TYR A 149 5.09 -7.33 -26.83
C TYR A 149 5.56 -8.18 -28.04
N PRO A 150 5.42 -9.52 -28.01
CA PRO A 150 6.05 -10.39 -29.00
C PRO A 150 5.56 -10.16 -30.44
N GLN A 151 6.42 -10.42 -31.43
CA GLN A 151 6.10 -10.22 -32.86
C GLN A 151 5.17 -11.29 -33.41
N ASP A 152 5.18 -12.48 -32.83
CA ASP A 152 4.36 -13.64 -33.17
C ASP A 152 3.00 -13.65 -32.45
N PHE A 153 2.76 -12.70 -31.55
CA PHE A 153 1.46 -12.49 -30.93
C PHE A 153 0.50 -11.73 -31.88
N PRO A 154 -0.83 -11.83 -31.67
CA PRO A 154 -1.82 -11.19 -32.53
C PRO A 154 -1.58 -9.68 -32.73
N PRO A 155 -1.89 -9.11 -33.90
CA PRO A 155 -1.86 -7.66 -34.08
C PRO A 155 -2.85 -6.98 -33.13
N LEU A 156 -2.49 -5.77 -32.67
CA LEU A 156 -3.30 -4.97 -31.75
C LEU A 156 -3.70 -3.66 -32.46
N PRO A 157 -4.99 -3.37 -32.65
CA PRO A 157 -5.41 -2.17 -33.39
C PRO A 157 -4.89 -0.85 -32.78
N LYS A 158 -4.87 -0.73 -31.45
CA LYS A 158 -4.25 0.42 -30.74
C LYS A 158 -2.76 0.62 -31.01
N LEU A 159 -2.03 -0.47 -31.22
CA LEU A 159 -0.60 -0.43 -31.52
C LEU A 159 -0.35 0.01 -32.96
N GLU A 160 -1.13 -0.51 -33.91
CA GLU A 160 -1.06 -0.12 -35.33
C GLU A 160 -1.46 1.35 -35.53
N ALA A 161 -2.45 1.84 -34.77
CA ALA A 161 -2.83 3.25 -34.76
C ALA A 161 -1.66 4.13 -34.27
N LEU A 162 -1.00 3.77 -33.16
CA LEU A 162 0.17 4.52 -32.68
C LEU A 162 1.33 4.47 -33.68
N GLU A 163 1.57 3.33 -34.33
CA GLU A 163 2.58 3.21 -35.39
C GLU A 163 2.26 4.16 -36.57
N LYS A 164 0.99 4.26 -36.98
CA LYS A 164 0.54 5.22 -38.00
C LYS A 164 0.82 6.67 -37.58
N SER A 165 0.53 7.02 -36.32
CA SER A 165 0.87 8.32 -35.76
C SER A 165 2.38 8.59 -35.79
N SER A 166 3.22 7.62 -35.43
CA SER A 166 4.68 7.78 -35.45
C SER A 166 5.24 8.06 -36.84
N LYS A 167 4.72 7.40 -37.88
CA LYS A 167 5.11 7.60 -39.27
C LYS A 167 4.76 9.01 -39.76
N TYR A 168 3.62 9.54 -39.32
CA TYR A 168 3.22 10.92 -39.63
C TYR A 168 4.10 11.95 -38.91
N LEU A 169 4.43 11.70 -37.64
CA LEU A 169 5.32 12.56 -36.86
C LEU A 169 6.79 12.48 -37.31
N ASN A 170 7.15 11.42 -38.04
CA ASN A 170 8.54 11.07 -38.38
C ASN A 170 9.41 10.88 -37.12
N GLU A 171 8.87 10.15 -36.14
CA GLU A 171 9.51 9.90 -34.85
C GLU A 171 9.72 8.41 -34.61
N ASN A 172 10.63 8.08 -33.70
CA ASN A 172 10.97 6.69 -33.39
C ASN A 172 9.80 5.96 -32.73
N PHE A 173 9.49 4.77 -33.21
CA PHE A 173 8.46 3.89 -32.64
C PHE A 173 9.02 2.51 -32.35
N TYR A 174 8.69 1.98 -31.17
CA TYR A 174 9.05 0.62 -30.80
C TYR A 174 8.08 0.04 -29.77
N ARG A 175 8.23 -1.25 -29.50
CA ARG A 175 7.49 -1.96 -28.43
C ARG A 175 8.32 -1.93 -27.16
N PRO A 176 7.92 -1.21 -26.11
CA PRO A 176 8.74 -1.06 -24.92
C PRO A 176 8.80 -2.38 -24.13
N PRO A 177 9.89 -2.60 -23.39
CA PRO A 177 9.97 -3.72 -22.45
C PRO A 177 8.94 -3.53 -21.31
N ILE A 178 8.07 -4.52 -21.12
CA ILE A 178 7.00 -4.49 -20.10
C ILE A 178 7.08 -5.69 -19.16
N ASN A 179 6.75 -5.49 -17.88
CA ASN A 179 6.70 -6.52 -16.84
C ASN A 179 5.50 -7.47 -16.99
N VAL A 180 5.44 -8.21 -18.11
CA VAL A 180 4.36 -9.16 -18.44
C VAL A 180 4.99 -10.44 -19.00
N THR A 181 4.53 -11.60 -18.53
CA THR A 181 4.87 -12.89 -19.13
C THR A 181 3.93 -13.24 -20.27
N PHE A 182 4.50 -13.81 -21.32
CA PHE A 182 3.81 -14.34 -22.50
C PHE A 182 3.89 -15.86 -22.57
N GLU A 183 4.39 -16.50 -21.52
CA GLU A 183 4.56 -17.94 -21.40
C GLU A 183 3.90 -18.46 -20.11
N ASP A 184 3.40 -19.68 -20.17
CA ASP A 184 2.90 -20.42 -19.01
C ASP A 184 4.08 -21.10 -18.29
N GLY A 185 4.11 -21.06 -16.95
CA GLY A 185 5.17 -21.75 -16.21
C GLY A 185 5.34 -21.29 -14.78
N VAL A 186 6.35 -21.83 -14.10
CA VAL A 186 6.79 -21.36 -12.79
C VAL A 186 8.01 -20.47 -12.98
N ASN A 187 7.99 -19.28 -12.41
CA ASN A 187 9.08 -18.32 -12.56
C ASN A 187 10.28 -18.64 -11.65
N HIS A 188 11.33 -17.84 -11.79
CA HIS A 188 12.62 -18.02 -11.11
C HIS A 188 12.56 -17.88 -9.58
N VAL A 189 11.45 -17.44 -8.99
CA VAL A 189 11.24 -17.38 -7.52
C VAL A 189 10.21 -18.40 -7.02
N GLY A 190 9.70 -19.28 -7.89
CA GLY A 190 8.75 -20.33 -7.52
C GLY A 190 7.27 -19.94 -7.62
N VAL A 191 6.95 -18.86 -8.33
CA VAL A 191 5.56 -18.42 -8.54
C VAL A 191 5.03 -18.93 -9.87
N GLU A 192 3.87 -19.60 -9.82
CA GLU A 192 3.11 -19.99 -11.01
C GLU A 192 2.56 -18.76 -11.75
N GLN A 193 2.82 -18.71 -13.05
CA GLN A 193 2.37 -17.67 -13.96
C GLN A 193 1.69 -18.28 -15.18
N ASN A 194 0.70 -17.57 -15.71
CA ASN A 194 0.08 -17.91 -16.97
C ASN A 194 0.46 -16.85 -18.00
N LYS A 195 0.50 -17.25 -19.27
CA LYS A 195 0.67 -16.33 -20.38
C LYS A 195 -0.42 -15.26 -20.39
N CYS A 196 -0.06 -14.05 -20.80
CA CYS A 196 -1.02 -12.96 -20.96
C CYS A 196 -2.17 -13.35 -21.90
N ASN A 197 -3.42 -13.14 -21.46
CA ASN A 197 -4.62 -13.39 -22.25
C ASN A 197 -5.11 -12.15 -23.03
N LEU A 198 -4.29 -11.10 -23.10
CA LEU A 198 -4.51 -9.90 -23.91
C LEU A 198 -5.79 -9.11 -23.55
N CYS A 199 -6.19 -9.15 -22.27
CA CYS A 199 -7.47 -8.59 -21.84
C CYS A 199 -7.53 -7.06 -21.63
N GLY A 200 -6.40 -6.34 -21.62
CA GLY A 200 -6.39 -4.88 -21.44
C GLY A 200 -6.67 -4.36 -20.02
N ASP A 201 -6.75 -5.21 -18.99
CA ASP A 201 -7.14 -4.82 -17.62
C ASP A 201 -5.94 -4.60 -16.67
N CYS A 202 -4.73 -4.33 -17.20
CA CYS A 202 -3.51 -4.30 -16.38
C CYS A 202 -3.54 -3.29 -15.23
N VAL A 203 -4.20 -2.14 -15.44
CA VAL A 203 -4.23 -1.01 -14.49
C VAL A 203 -5.35 -1.11 -13.45
N SER A 204 -6.24 -2.09 -13.57
CA SER A 204 -7.18 -2.50 -12.50
C SER A 204 -6.65 -3.67 -11.64
N GLY A 205 -5.46 -4.19 -11.95
CA GLY A 205 -4.91 -5.39 -11.34
C GLY A 205 -5.10 -6.65 -12.19
N CYS A 206 -4.03 -7.43 -12.34
CA CYS A 206 -4.01 -8.58 -13.23
C CYS A 206 -4.56 -9.84 -12.54
N ASN A 207 -5.77 -10.25 -12.92
CA ASN A 207 -6.38 -11.50 -12.44
C ASN A 207 -5.84 -12.78 -13.13
N ASN A 208 -4.94 -12.64 -14.11
CA ASN A 208 -4.50 -13.74 -14.96
C ASN A 208 -3.10 -14.27 -14.63
N LYS A 209 -2.49 -13.83 -13.51
CA LYS A 209 -1.11 -14.19 -13.10
C LYS A 209 0.01 -13.78 -14.08
N ALA A 210 -0.31 -13.04 -15.13
CA ALA A 210 0.63 -12.71 -16.20
C ALA A 210 1.50 -11.47 -15.91
N LYS A 211 1.08 -10.60 -15.00
CA LYS A 211 1.78 -9.35 -14.68
C LYS A 211 2.88 -9.61 -13.66
N ASN A 212 4.14 -9.26 -13.96
CA ASN A 212 5.29 -9.40 -13.06
C ASN A 212 5.32 -8.26 -12.03
N THR A 213 4.28 -8.17 -11.20
CA THR A 213 4.22 -7.23 -10.08
C THR A 213 5.22 -7.61 -9.00
N VAL A 214 5.49 -6.70 -8.05
CA VAL A 214 6.38 -6.96 -6.90
C VAL A 214 5.87 -8.14 -6.06
N LEU A 215 4.55 -8.36 -6.04
CA LEU A 215 3.89 -9.52 -5.42
C LEU A 215 4.20 -10.85 -6.12
N MET A 216 4.63 -10.84 -7.39
CA MET A 216 4.89 -12.03 -8.18
C MET A 216 6.40 -12.38 -8.26
N ASN A 217 7.28 -11.57 -7.67
CA ASN A 217 8.74 -11.79 -7.69
C ASN A 217 9.43 -11.48 -6.34
N TYR A 218 9.74 -10.21 -6.05
CA TYR A 218 10.53 -9.77 -4.91
C TYR A 218 9.92 -10.14 -3.55
N LEU A 219 8.60 -10.04 -3.38
CA LEU A 219 7.95 -10.37 -2.10
C LEU A 219 7.92 -11.89 -1.83
N PRO A 220 7.55 -12.76 -2.80
CA PRO A 220 7.77 -14.20 -2.68
C PRO A 220 9.22 -14.55 -2.38
N ASP A 221 10.18 -13.92 -3.05
CA ASP A 221 11.61 -14.14 -2.79
C ASP A 221 12.01 -13.73 -1.36
N ALA A 222 11.53 -12.58 -0.87
CA ALA A 222 11.75 -12.16 0.51
C ALA A 222 11.18 -13.18 1.51
N LYS A 223 9.96 -13.67 1.28
CA LYS A 223 9.31 -14.68 2.11
C LYS A 223 10.09 -16.00 2.11
N ASN A 224 10.59 -16.44 0.95
CA ASN A 224 11.41 -17.64 0.81
C ASN A 224 12.71 -17.57 1.62
N HIS A 225 13.21 -16.36 1.89
CA HIS A 225 14.40 -16.10 2.72
C HIS A 225 14.07 -15.66 4.15
N GLY A 226 12.83 -15.81 4.61
CA GLY A 226 12.45 -15.62 6.01
C GLY A 226 11.94 -14.23 6.39
N ALA A 227 11.67 -13.35 5.42
CA ALA A 227 11.02 -12.07 5.73
C ALA A 227 9.61 -12.28 6.30
N GLU A 228 9.29 -11.57 7.37
CA GLU A 228 7.96 -11.50 7.96
C GLU A 228 7.23 -10.28 7.39
N ILE A 229 6.03 -10.46 6.86
CA ILE A 229 5.29 -9.42 6.13
C ILE A 229 3.94 -9.22 6.82
N TYR A 230 3.59 -8.00 7.19
CA TYR A 230 2.34 -7.69 7.87
C TYR A 230 1.54 -6.68 7.07
N THR A 231 0.30 -7.04 6.71
CA THR A 231 -0.61 -6.18 5.96
C THR A 231 -1.64 -5.52 6.87
N GLN A 232 -2.29 -4.46 6.38
CA GLN A 232 -3.23 -3.66 7.16
C GLN A 232 -2.57 -3.02 8.40
N VAL A 233 -1.29 -2.63 8.27
CA VAL A 233 -0.52 -1.92 9.30
C VAL A 233 -0.14 -0.54 8.76
N THR A 234 -0.71 0.52 9.32
CA THR A 234 -0.32 1.89 8.96
C THR A 234 0.74 2.40 9.91
N VAL A 235 1.93 2.69 9.39
CA VAL A 235 2.94 3.41 10.17
C VAL A 235 2.58 4.90 10.22
N ARG A 236 2.73 5.52 11.37
CA ARG A 236 2.42 6.94 11.62
C ARG A 236 3.67 7.79 11.70
N GLN A 237 4.68 7.32 12.44
CA GLN A 237 5.91 8.05 12.68
C GLN A 237 7.06 7.08 12.98
N VAL A 238 8.29 7.58 12.83
CA VAL A 238 9.51 6.93 13.31
C VAL A 238 10.19 7.82 14.33
N GLU A 239 10.72 7.20 15.37
CA GLU A 239 11.36 7.92 16.47
C GLU A 239 12.71 7.28 16.78
N ARG A 240 13.69 8.13 17.10
CA ARG A 240 14.97 7.66 17.64
C ARG A 240 14.90 7.65 19.15
N GLN A 241 14.97 6.47 19.77
CA GLN A 241 15.00 6.33 21.21
C GLN A 241 16.20 5.46 21.63
N ASN A 242 17.10 6.05 22.44
CA ASN A 242 18.39 5.45 22.79
C ASN A 242 19.18 5.07 21.51
N ASN A 243 19.65 3.82 21.42
CA ASN A 243 20.38 3.30 20.26
C ASN A 243 19.49 2.56 19.26
N ARG A 244 18.16 2.67 19.37
CA ARG A 244 17.20 1.96 18.51
C ARG A 244 16.21 2.92 17.85
N TRP A 245 15.58 2.43 16.79
CA TRP A 245 14.45 3.08 16.17
C TRP A 245 13.16 2.48 16.70
N LEU A 246 12.16 3.32 16.96
CA LEU A 246 10.79 2.90 17.20
C LEU A 246 9.96 3.25 15.97
N VAL A 247 9.21 2.26 15.49
CA VAL A 247 8.26 2.42 14.38
C VAL A 247 6.86 2.34 14.97
N HIS A 248 6.20 3.51 15.03
CA HIS A 248 4.86 3.65 15.61
C HIS A 248 3.79 3.37 14.55
N PHE A 249 2.86 2.47 14.83
CA PHE A 249 1.87 2.00 13.87
C PHE A 249 0.47 1.80 14.48
N GLN A 250 -0.54 1.69 13.61
CA GLN A 250 -1.90 1.29 13.97
C GLN A 250 -2.35 0.12 13.09
N LEU A 251 -3.13 -0.78 13.69
CA LEU A 251 -3.79 -1.86 12.96
C LEU A 251 -5.05 -1.32 12.28
N LEU A 252 -5.21 -1.62 11.00
CA LEU A 252 -6.37 -1.25 10.20
C LEU A 252 -7.34 -2.42 10.09
N ASN A 253 -8.65 -2.11 10.02
CA ASN A 253 -9.73 -3.09 9.90
C ASN A 253 -9.74 -4.14 11.02
N ALA A 254 -9.10 -3.86 12.16
CA ALA A 254 -9.14 -4.66 13.38
C ALA A 254 -10.23 -4.14 14.33
N GLY A 255 -10.71 -2.91 14.15
CA GLY A 255 -11.71 -2.26 14.98
C GLY A 255 -11.12 -1.38 16.07
N GLN A 256 -9.79 -1.38 16.27
CA GLN A 256 -9.10 -0.50 17.21
C GLN A 256 -9.33 0.98 16.89
N GLU A 257 -9.45 1.30 15.60
CA GLU A 257 -9.79 2.63 15.09
C GLU A 257 -11.15 3.17 15.59
N LYS A 258 -12.06 2.30 16.06
CA LYS A 258 -13.38 2.71 16.61
C LYS A 258 -13.30 3.14 18.08
N PHE A 259 -12.17 2.89 18.72
CA PHE A 259 -11.93 3.13 20.15
C PHE A 259 -10.86 4.18 20.42
N ASP A 260 -10.39 4.89 19.38
CA ASP A 260 -9.32 5.87 19.48
C ASP A 260 -8.06 5.29 20.14
N ALA A 261 -7.76 4.03 19.81
CA ALA A 261 -6.62 3.32 20.38
C ALA A 261 -5.31 4.08 20.08
N PRO A 262 -4.39 4.19 21.06
CA PRO A 262 -3.05 4.68 20.83
C PRO A 262 -2.31 3.87 19.75
N THR A 263 -1.21 4.44 19.23
CA THR A 263 -0.31 3.69 18.37
C THR A 263 0.38 2.57 19.15
N MET A 264 0.53 1.43 18.51
CA MET A 264 1.49 0.40 18.92
C MET A 264 2.88 0.76 18.38
N PHE A 265 3.93 0.10 18.85
CA PHE A 265 5.27 0.26 18.28
C PHE A 265 5.98 -1.08 18.09
N VAL A 266 6.96 -1.09 17.17
CA VAL A 266 7.98 -2.14 17.04
C VAL A 266 9.35 -1.49 17.00
N SER A 267 10.32 -2.09 17.69
CA SER A 267 11.70 -1.57 17.69
C SER A 267 12.55 -2.17 16.57
N ALA A 268 13.53 -1.42 16.08
CA ALA A 268 14.43 -1.86 15.04
C ALA A 268 15.86 -1.32 15.21
N ASP A 269 16.84 -2.07 14.72
CA ASP A 269 18.20 -1.53 14.55
C ASP A 269 18.27 -0.65 13.29
N ILE A 270 17.65 -1.09 12.19
CA ILE A 270 17.58 -0.39 10.91
C ILE A 270 16.12 -0.16 10.50
N VAL A 271 15.80 1.05 10.06
CA VAL A 271 14.51 1.39 9.44
C VAL A 271 14.71 1.86 8.01
N ILE A 272 13.92 1.31 7.09
CA ILE A 272 13.87 1.72 5.68
C ILE A 272 12.46 2.17 5.34
N LEU A 273 12.30 3.46 5.06
CA LEU A 273 11.08 4.03 4.51
C LEU A 273 11.01 3.72 3.00
N ALA A 274 9.97 3.00 2.61
CA ALA A 274 9.65 2.63 1.25
C ALA A 274 8.14 2.72 0.98
N ALA A 275 7.46 3.66 1.66
CA ALA A 275 6.01 3.86 1.64
C ALA A 275 5.54 4.64 0.39
N GLY A 276 6.42 4.81 -0.59
CA GLY A 276 6.21 5.62 -1.77
C GLY A 276 6.40 7.10 -1.50
N THR A 277 6.41 7.88 -2.58
CA THR A 277 6.62 9.33 -2.57
C THR A 277 5.82 10.05 -1.49
N LEU A 278 4.52 9.78 -1.43
CA LEU A 278 3.60 10.40 -0.48
C LEU A 278 3.81 9.85 0.93
N GLY A 279 3.80 8.53 1.09
CA GLY A 279 3.82 7.88 2.41
C GLY A 279 5.13 8.14 3.17
N SER A 280 6.28 8.04 2.51
CA SER A 280 7.58 8.25 3.16
C SER A 280 7.76 9.70 3.61
N THR A 281 7.35 10.65 2.76
CA THR A 281 7.36 12.08 3.10
C THR A 281 6.39 12.37 4.24
N GLU A 282 5.17 11.82 4.21
CA GLU A 282 4.15 12.02 5.25
C GLU A 282 4.61 11.49 6.63
N ILE A 283 5.23 10.30 6.67
CA ILE A 283 5.78 9.73 7.91
C ILE A 283 6.88 10.62 8.47
N LEU A 284 7.79 11.13 7.63
CA LEU A 284 8.86 12.02 8.10
C LEU A 284 8.34 13.39 8.54
N LEU A 285 7.34 13.96 7.88
CA LEU A 285 6.72 15.22 8.31
C LEU A 285 6.07 15.07 9.69
N ARG A 286 5.40 13.94 9.96
CA ARG A 286 4.86 13.64 11.30
C ARG A 286 5.97 13.44 12.31
N SER A 287 7.02 12.71 11.93
CA SER A 287 8.19 12.49 12.80
C SER A 287 8.88 13.80 13.15
N GLN A 288 8.94 14.77 12.22
CA GLN A 288 9.45 16.12 12.47
C GLN A 288 8.59 16.88 13.47
N GLN A 289 7.25 16.84 13.31
CA GLN A 289 6.32 17.46 14.27
C GLN A 289 6.41 16.82 15.66
N ALA A 290 6.77 15.54 15.73
CA ALA A 290 7.04 14.81 16.97
C ALA A 290 8.46 15.04 17.54
N GLY A 291 9.30 15.86 16.88
CA GLY A 291 10.60 16.29 17.41
C GLY A 291 11.83 15.67 16.74
N LEU A 292 11.69 14.86 15.69
CA LEU A 292 12.83 14.36 14.91
C LEU A 292 13.44 15.51 14.08
N ALA A 293 14.71 15.84 14.31
CA ALA A 293 15.40 16.89 13.57
C ALA A 293 15.66 16.46 12.13
N LEU A 294 15.09 17.17 11.15
CA LEU A 294 15.18 16.84 9.74
C LEU A 294 15.54 18.09 8.92
N SER A 295 15.97 17.86 7.68
CA SER A 295 16.21 18.93 6.72
C SER A 295 14.96 19.77 6.44
N ASP A 296 15.14 21.08 6.31
CA ASP A 296 14.10 22.02 5.85
C ASP A 296 13.70 21.79 4.38
N ARG A 297 14.39 20.89 3.67
CA ARG A 297 14.03 20.44 2.31
C ARG A 297 12.98 19.33 2.30
N LEU A 298 12.58 18.80 3.45
CA LEU A 298 11.52 17.81 3.55
C LEU A 298 10.21 18.32 2.95
N GLY A 299 9.63 17.54 2.04
CA GLY A 299 8.41 17.89 1.32
C GLY A 299 8.64 18.64 0.00
N HIS A 300 9.81 19.23 -0.21
CA HIS A 300 10.11 19.99 -1.43
C HIS A 300 10.49 19.09 -2.61
N ASN A 301 10.51 19.69 -3.81
CA ASN A 301 10.90 19.04 -5.06
C ASN A 301 9.97 17.90 -5.48
N PHE A 302 8.70 17.99 -5.13
CA PHE A 302 7.68 17.07 -5.65
C PHE A 302 7.47 17.32 -7.14
N THR A 303 7.31 16.23 -7.89
CA THR A 303 7.02 16.24 -9.32
C THR A 303 5.99 15.19 -9.69
N GLY A 304 5.17 15.48 -10.70
CA GLY A 304 4.24 14.56 -11.33
C GLY A 304 4.83 13.84 -12.55
N ASN A 305 6.16 13.93 -12.75
CA ASN A 305 6.89 13.33 -13.86
C ASN A 305 6.41 13.78 -15.25
N GLY A 306 5.81 14.98 -15.33
CA GLY A 306 5.21 15.50 -16.55
C GLY A 306 4.07 14.63 -17.10
N ASP A 307 3.36 13.89 -16.24
CA ASP A 307 2.28 12.99 -16.67
C ASP A 307 1.15 13.74 -17.39
N VAL A 308 0.76 13.23 -18.57
CA VAL A 308 -0.45 13.66 -19.27
C VAL A 308 -1.23 12.45 -19.75
N LEU A 309 -2.53 12.43 -19.42
CA LEU A 309 -3.53 11.54 -20.00
C LEU A 309 -4.38 12.32 -20.99
N ALA A 310 -4.56 11.81 -22.20
CA ALA A 310 -5.37 12.43 -23.23
C ALA A 310 -5.93 11.38 -24.20
N PHE A 311 -6.83 11.80 -25.09
CA PHE A 311 -7.53 10.90 -26.00
C PHE A 311 -7.53 11.43 -27.43
N GLY A 312 -7.32 10.54 -28.40
CA GLY A 312 -7.78 10.71 -29.78
C GLY A 312 -9.14 10.06 -29.91
N TYR A 313 -10.21 10.83 -29.77
CA TYR A 313 -11.60 10.33 -29.70
C TYR A 313 -12.22 10.14 -31.08
N ASN A 314 -13.00 9.08 -31.24
CA ASN A 314 -13.81 8.79 -32.42
C ASN A 314 -13.03 8.70 -33.76
N THR A 315 -11.80 8.20 -33.71
CA THR A 315 -10.92 8.01 -34.86
C THR A 315 -11.56 7.19 -35.98
N GLU A 316 -11.06 7.32 -37.19
CA GLU A 316 -11.44 6.45 -38.30
C GLU A 316 -10.99 5.00 -38.09
N GLN A 317 -9.87 4.80 -37.40
CA GLN A 317 -9.33 3.46 -37.10
C GLN A 317 -10.08 2.85 -35.91
N ASN A 318 -10.29 1.53 -35.98
CA ASN A 318 -10.64 0.73 -34.81
C ASN A 318 -9.43 0.73 -33.88
N ILE A 319 -9.62 1.10 -32.61
CA ILE A 319 -8.56 1.10 -31.60
C ILE A 319 -8.67 -0.13 -30.69
N ASN A 320 -9.90 -0.53 -30.36
CA ASN A 320 -10.18 -1.62 -29.42
C ASN A 320 -9.46 -1.43 -28.05
N GLY A 321 -9.51 -0.21 -27.51
CA GLY A 321 -8.75 0.19 -26.31
C GLY A 321 -9.41 -0.09 -24.94
N VAL A 322 -10.53 -0.84 -24.87
CA VAL A 322 -11.26 -1.08 -23.62
C VAL A 322 -11.16 -2.54 -23.19
N GLY A 323 -10.68 -2.76 -21.97
CA GLY A 323 -10.40 -4.08 -21.42
C GLY A 323 -11.62 -4.98 -21.23
N PHE A 324 -11.40 -6.25 -20.92
CA PHE A 324 -12.46 -7.25 -20.84
C PHE A 324 -13.31 -7.11 -19.58
N GLY A 325 -12.72 -6.67 -18.47
CA GLY A 325 -13.39 -6.64 -17.16
C GLY A 325 -13.76 -8.05 -16.72
N ASN A 326 -15.04 -8.30 -16.47
CA ASN A 326 -15.55 -9.62 -16.08
C ASN A 326 -15.95 -10.51 -17.28
N ARG A 327 -15.75 -10.04 -18.52
CA ARG A 327 -16.16 -10.76 -19.73
C ARG A 327 -15.10 -11.80 -20.11
N PRO A 328 -15.49 -13.01 -20.55
CA PRO A 328 -14.54 -14.06 -20.88
C PRO A 328 -13.71 -13.71 -22.12
N PRO A 329 -12.45 -14.13 -22.24
CA PRO A 329 -11.61 -13.80 -23.41
C PRO A 329 -12.06 -14.48 -24.70
N SER A 330 -12.77 -15.62 -24.62
CA SER A 330 -13.19 -16.38 -25.81
C SER A 330 -14.06 -15.55 -26.76
N GLY A 331 -13.74 -15.60 -28.06
CA GLY A 331 -14.47 -14.91 -29.13
C GLY A 331 -14.30 -13.39 -29.17
N ARG A 332 -13.32 -12.82 -28.45
CA ARG A 332 -13.06 -11.37 -28.41
C ARG A 332 -11.77 -11.02 -29.14
N GLU A 333 -11.79 -9.88 -29.83
CA GLU A 333 -10.59 -9.27 -30.40
C GLU A 333 -9.63 -8.88 -29.26
N PRO A 334 -8.32 -9.19 -29.37
CA PRO A 334 -7.34 -8.89 -28.34
C PRO A 334 -7.20 -7.38 -28.16
N VAL A 335 -7.19 -6.93 -26.90
CA VAL A 335 -6.83 -5.55 -26.53
C VAL A 335 -5.31 -5.47 -26.35
N GLY A 336 -4.71 -6.51 -25.78
CA GLY A 336 -3.28 -6.56 -25.44
C GLY A 336 -2.99 -6.08 -24.01
N PRO A 337 -1.71 -6.05 -23.61
CA PRO A 337 -1.27 -5.32 -22.40
C PRO A 337 -1.65 -3.84 -22.48
N CYS A 338 -1.73 -3.16 -21.32
CA CYS A 338 -2.13 -1.75 -21.28
C CYS A 338 -1.27 -0.87 -22.18
N ILE A 339 0.07 -1.00 -22.10
CA ILE A 339 1.01 -0.40 -23.05
C ILE A 339 1.65 -1.52 -23.87
N SER A 340 1.69 -1.36 -25.19
CA SER A 340 2.39 -2.24 -26.13
C SER A 340 3.29 -1.48 -27.10
N GLY A 341 3.15 -0.16 -27.21
CA GLY A 341 3.93 0.69 -28.12
C GLY A 341 4.23 2.06 -27.54
N ILE A 342 5.32 2.66 -28.02
CA ILE A 342 5.77 3.99 -27.64
C ILE A 342 6.28 4.74 -28.86
N ILE A 343 5.99 6.03 -28.92
CA ILE A 343 6.68 7.02 -29.75
C ILE A 343 7.68 7.72 -28.83
N ASP A 344 8.96 7.64 -29.16
CA ASP A 344 10.04 8.15 -28.32
C ASP A 344 10.65 9.41 -28.91
N LEU A 345 10.39 10.53 -28.26
CA LEU A 345 10.87 11.86 -28.63
C LEU A 345 11.85 12.40 -27.59
N ARG A 346 12.53 11.55 -26.79
CA ARG A 346 13.37 12.00 -25.67
C ARG A 346 14.64 12.73 -26.10
N GLU A 347 15.22 12.36 -27.24
CA GLU A 347 16.51 12.89 -27.74
C GLU A 347 16.40 14.30 -28.34
N GLN A 348 15.90 15.26 -27.56
CA GLN A 348 15.79 16.68 -27.95
C GLN A 348 17.06 17.47 -27.58
N PRO A 349 17.37 18.59 -28.26
CA PRO A 349 18.49 19.46 -27.90
C PRO A 349 18.46 19.95 -26.45
N ARG A 350 17.25 20.22 -25.94
CA ARG A 350 17.00 20.49 -24.52
C ARG A 350 16.33 19.26 -23.91
N LEU A 351 16.92 18.69 -22.86
CA LEU A 351 16.36 17.54 -22.13
C LEU A 351 14.89 17.76 -21.77
N ASP A 352 14.56 18.93 -21.24
CA ASP A 352 13.19 19.22 -20.77
C ASP A 352 12.16 19.35 -21.90
N ASN A 353 12.60 19.30 -23.17
CA ASN A 353 11.70 19.22 -24.33
C ASN A 353 11.35 17.79 -24.72
N GLY A 354 12.09 16.80 -24.22
CA GLY A 354 11.88 15.39 -24.48
C GLY A 354 10.57 14.89 -23.87
N MET A 355 9.97 13.91 -24.54
CA MET A 355 8.80 13.19 -24.04
C MET A 355 8.73 11.80 -24.66
N VAL A 356 7.92 10.95 -24.05
CA VAL A 356 7.46 9.71 -24.67
C VAL A 356 5.94 9.72 -24.76
N ILE A 357 5.39 9.16 -25.84
CA ILE A 357 3.94 9.01 -26.04
C ILE A 357 3.63 7.52 -26.12
N GLU A 358 2.90 7.02 -25.13
CA GLU A 358 2.48 5.63 -25.04
C GLU A 358 1.01 5.49 -25.43
N GLU A 359 0.68 4.36 -26.04
CA GLU A 359 -0.71 3.96 -26.25
C GLU A 359 -1.22 3.14 -25.04
N GLY A 360 -2.44 3.41 -24.58
CA GLY A 360 -3.03 2.82 -23.38
C GLY A 360 -4.32 2.04 -23.61
N SER A 361 -4.68 1.20 -22.65
CA SER A 361 -6.03 0.62 -22.53
C SER A 361 -6.75 1.10 -21.26
N ILE A 362 -8.06 1.28 -21.37
CA ILE A 362 -8.94 1.62 -20.25
C ILE A 362 -9.50 0.31 -19.66
N PRO A 363 -9.45 0.09 -18.33
CA PRO A 363 -10.00 -1.12 -17.72
C PRO A 363 -11.47 -1.35 -18.07
N GLY A 364 -11.83 -2.61 -18.33
CA GLY A 364 -13.21 -3.00 -18.61
C GLY A 364 -14.17 -2.73 -17.45
N ALA A 365 -13.66 -2.60 -16.22
CA ALA A 365 -14.43 -2.21 -15.05
C ALA A 365 -15.02 -0.78 -15.15
N LEU A 366 -14.41 0.10 -15.96
CA LEU A 366 -14.89 1.47 -16.18
C LEU A 366 -15.75 1.61 -17.44
N ALA A 367 -15.89 0.55 -18.24
CA ALA A 367 -16.62 0.59 -19.51
C ALA A 367 -18.04 1.19 -19.45
N PRO A 368 -18.86 0.97 -18.40
CA PRO A 368 -20.22 1.52 -18.33
C PRO A 368 -20.30 3.05 -18.35
N ILE A 369 -19.27 3.74 -17.83
CA ILE A 369 -19.29 5.21 -17.67
C ILE A 369 -18.61 5.97 -18.82
N LEU A 370 -17.85 5.27 -19.69
CA LEU A 370 -17.07 5.89 -20.77
C LEU A 370 -17.93 6.60 -21.86
N PRO A 371 -19.04 6.01 -22.37
CA PRO A 371 -19.75 6.62 -23.49
C PRO A 371 -20.27 8.03 -23.21
N LYS A 372 -20.82 8.25 -22.01
CA LYS A 372 -21.37 9.56 -21.62
C LYS A 372 -20.25 10.56 -21.28
N SER A 373 -19.21 10.12 -20.58
CA SER A 373 -18.12 11.00 -20.15
C SER A 373 -17.28 11.51 -21.31
N LEU A 374 -16.88 10.64 -22.25
CA LEU A 374 -16.05 11.03 -23.40
C LEU A 374 -16.82 11.88 -24.42
N ALA A 375 -18.09 11.60 -24.68
CA ALA A 375 -18.91 12.42 -25.58
C ALA A 375 -19.09 13.86 -25.04
N ALA A 376 -19.32 14.00 -23.73
CA ALA A 376 -19.40 15.29 -23.08
C ALA A 376 -18.05 16.04 -23.11
N ALA A 377 -16.95 15.34 -22.82
CA ALA A 377 -15.60 15.93 -22.86
C ALA A 377 -15.22 16.39 -24.27
N SER A 378 -15.51 15.59 -25.31
CA SER A 378 -15.27 15.94 -26.72
C SER A 378 -15.98 17.25 -27.11
N THR A 379 -17.24 17.40 -26.72
CA THR A 379 -18.03 18.59 -27.07
C THR A 379 -17.51 19.87 -26.40
N ILE A 380 -16.97 19.75 -25.18
CA ILE A 380 -16.57 20.89 -24.35
C ILE A 380 -15.09 21.25 -24.55
N LEU A 381 -14.23 20.26 -24.73
CA LEU A 381 -12.76 20.39 -24.71
C LEU A 381 -12.09 19.91 -25.99
N GLY A 382 -12.83 19.24 -26.88
CA GLY A 382 -12.27 18.60 -28.05
C GLY A 382 -11.78 19.59 -29.11
N LYS A 383 -10.63 19.30 -29.69
CA LYS A 383 -10.13 19.92 -30.91
C LYS A 383 -10.26 18.93 -32.06
N ASP A 384 -11.25 19.16 -32.90
CA ASP A 384 -11.45 18.39 -34.14
C ASP A 384 -10.20 18.52 -35.03
N THR A 385 -9.70 17.40 -35.53
CA THR A 385 -8.48 17.37 -36.35
C THR A 385 -8.75 17.13 -37.84
N ASP A 386 -10.03 16.97 -38.21
CA ASP A 386 -10.50 16.79 -39.59
C ASP A 386 -11.64 17.78 -39.94
N GLU A 387 -11.78 18.16 -41.21
CA GLU A 387 -12.78 19.13 -41.70
C GLU A 387 -13.76 18.54 -42.77
N GLY A 388 -13.74 17.23 -43.01
CA GLY A 388 -14.60 16.54 -43.98
C GLY A 388 -16.11 16.49 -43.63
N LEU A 389 -16.98 16.88 -44.58
CA LEU A 389 -18.46 16.86 -44.38
C LEU A 389 -19.07 15.45 -44.30
N GLY A 390 -18.49 14.47 -45.00
CA GLY A 390 -18.95 13.06 -44.98
C GLY A 390 -18.58 12.34 -43.68
N ASP A 391 -17.45 12.72 -43.09
CA ASP A 391 -16.90 12.10 -41.89
C ASP A 391 -17.70 12.48 -40.64
N ARG A 392 -18.19 13.73 -40.57
CA ARG A 392 -19.08 14.21 -39.50
C ARG A 392 -20.37 13.39 -39.32
N LEU A 393 -20.91 12.84 -40.41
CA LEU A 393 -22.11 11.98 -40.30
C LEU A 393 -21.76 10.62 -39.69
N GLN A 394 -20.62 10.04 -40.08
CA GLN A 394 -20.16 8.77 -39.53
C GLN A 394 -19.75 8.88 -38.06
N GLU A 395 -19.11 9.98 -37.68
CA GLU A 395 -18.75 10.28 -36.30
C GLU A 395 -19.99 10.33 -35.39
N LYS A 396 -21.04 11.07 -35.79
CA LYS A 396 -22.30 11.13 -35.04
C LYS A 396 -23.00 9.78 -34.94
N LEU A 397 -22.92 8.95 -35.99
CA LEU A 397 -23.44 7.58 -35.95
C LEU A 397 -22.67 6.73 -34.93
N ARG A 398 -21.34 6.82 -34.89
CA ARG A 398 -20.50 6.13 -33.91
C ARG A 398 -20.73 6.60 -32.48
N GLU A 399 -20.93 7.89 -32.25
CA GLU A 399 -21.32 8.43 -30.93
C GLU A 399 -22.66 7.87 -30.47
N ALA A 400 -23.67 7.91 -31.34
CA ALA A 400 -24.99 7.34 -31.06
C ALA A 400 -24.90 5.84 -30.76
N GLN A 401 -24.07 5.09 -31.49
CA GLN A 401 -23.79 3.68 -31.21
C GLN A 401 -23.18 3.47 -29.83
N SER A 402 -22.17 4.24 -29.42
CA SER A 402 -21.60 4.11 -28.06
C SER A 402 -22.60 4.43 -26.97
N LEU A 403 -23.44 5.45 -27.15
CA LEU A 403 -24.47 5.84 -26.18
C LEU A 403 -25.59 4.80 -26.03
N THR A 404 -25.85 4.01 -27.07
CA THR A 404 -26.94 3.01 -27.12
C THR A 404 -26.47 1.57 -26.86
N HIS A 405 -25.29 1.19 -27.35
CA HIS A 405 -24.75 -0.17 -27.33
C HIS A 405 -23.51 -0.32 -26.42
N GLY A 406 -23.04 0.78 -25.80
CA GLY A 406 -21.96 0.78 -24.80
C GLY A 406 -20.55 0.99 -25.36
N ALA A 407 -19.55 0.91 -24.48
CA ALA A 407 -18.15 1.29 -24.74
C ALA A 407 -17.38 0.42 -25.75
N TYR A 408 -17.93 -0.73 -26.16
CA TYR A 408 -17.24 -1.69 -27.03
C TYR A 408 -17.61 -1.55 -28.51
N THR A 409 -18.40 -0.53 -28.83
CA THR A 409 -18.90 -0.20 -30.16
C THR A 409 -18.85 1.31 -30.35
N GLY A 410 -18.81 1.76 -31.61
CA GLY A 410 -18.90 3.19 -31.92
C GLY A 410 -17.68 3.99 -31.47
N ALA A 411 -17.91 5.25 -31.10
CA ALA A 411 -16.86 6.23 -30.82
C ALA A 411 -15.86 5.80 -29.74
N VAL A 412 -16.33 5.17 -28.65
CA VAL A 412 -15.44 4.69 -27.57
C VAL A 412 -14.52 3.55 -28.03
N ARG A 413 -14.99 2.66 -28.91
CA ARG A 413 -14.16 1.60 -29.51
C ARG A 413 -13.07 2.20 -30.40
N ASN A 414 -13.37 3.34 -31.01
CA ASN A 414 -12.50 4.12 -31.88
C ASN A 414 -11.81 5.26 -31.10
N THR A 415 -11.42 5.03 -29.84
CA THR A 415 -10.75 6.05 -29.03
C THR A 415 -9.35 5.59 -28.64
N GLN A 416 -8.34 6.32 -29.11
CA GLN A 416 -6.94 6.13 -28.76
C GLN A 416 -6.66 6.79 -27.41
N THR A 417 -6.13 6.02 -26.46
CA THR A 417 -5.65 6.58 -25.18
C THR A 417 -4.18 6.90 -25.32
N TYR A 418 -3.79 8.12 -24.96
CA TYR A 418 -2.39 8.56 -24.91
C TYR A 418 -1.97 8.79 -23.46
N LEU A 419 -0.81 8.25 -23.11
CA LEU A 419 -0.13 8.47 -21.84
C LEU A 419 1.24 9.06 -22.15
N VAL A 420 1.55 10.21 -21.57
CA VAL A 420 2.78 10.95 -21.87
C VAL A 420 3.55 11.19 -20.59
N MET A 421 4.87 11.04 -20.66
CA MET A 421 5.79 11.50 -19.63
C MET A 421 6.75 12.52 -20.23
N THR A 422 7.00 13.62 -19.51
CA THR A 422 7.92 14.69 -19.91
C THR A 422 8.56 15.31 -18.66
N HIS A 423 9.12 16.51 -18.77
CA HIS A 423 9.87 17.18 -17.70
C HIS A 423 9.16 18.45 -17.24
N ASP A 424 8.39 18.37 -16.15
CA ASP A 424 7.98 19.53 -15.36
C ASP A 424 9.15 20.12 -14.53
N ASP A 425 8.89 21.26 -13.90
CA ASP A 425 9.88 22.00 -13.10
C ASP A 425 10.17 21.41 -11.71
N ALA A 426 9.44 20.37 -11.27
CA ALA A 426 9.53 19.78 -9.94
C ALA A 426 9.44 20.80 -8.79
N ALA A 427 8.58 21.83 -8.92
CA ALA A 427 8.42 22.87 -7.90
C ALA A 427 7.34 22.57 -6.86
N GLY A 428 6.76 21.36 -6.86
CA GLY A 428 5.74 20.98 -5.90
C GLY A 428 6.27 20.86 -4.47
N GLU A 429 5.41 21.13 -3.50
CA GLU A 429 5.69 21.02 -2.07
C GLU A 429 4.61 20.19 -1.37
N MET A 430 5.05 19.17 -0.63
CA MET A 430 4.24 18.34 0.25
C MET A 430 4.34 18.84 1.69
N TYR A 431 3.22 19.02 2.36
CA TYR A 431 3.15 19.47 3.74
C TYR A 431 1.99 18.80 4.49
N LEU A 432 1.99 18.88 5.82
CA LEU A 432 0.88 18.41 6.64
C LEU A 432 -0.10 19.54 6.96
N GLU A 433 -1.38 19.27 6.76
CA GLU A 433 -2.48 20.10 7.22
C GLU A 433 -3.48 19.22 7.97
N ASN A 434 -3.67 19.49 9.27
CA ASN A 434 -4.55 18.69 10.14
C ASN A 434 -4.24 17.17 10.07
N ASP A 435 -2.95 16.81 10.18
CA ASP A 435 -2.44 15.43 10.11
C ASP A 435 -2.69 14.71 8.76
N ARG A 436 -2.97 15.47 7.69
CA ARG A 436 -3.11 14.94 6.32
C ARG A 436 -2.08 15.54 5.39
N LEU A 437 -1.47 14.72 4.54
CA LEU A 437 -0.58 15.20 3.50
C LEU A 437 -1.34 16.02 2.45
N ARG A 438 -0.81 17.18 2.09
CA ARG A 438 -1.30 18.04 1.01
C ARG A 438 -0.18 18.42 0.09
N ILE A 439 -0.54 18.72 -1.16
CA ILE A 439 0.39 19.17 -2.19
C ILE A 439 -0.03 20.56 -2.65
N ARG A 440 0.93 21.49 -2.65
CA ARG A 440 0.80 22.81 -3.26
C ARG A 440 1.78 22.91 -4.43
N TRP A 441 1.29 23.38 -5.57
CA TRP A 441 2.12 23.61 -6.76
C TRP A 441 1.48 24.65 -7.65
N GLU A 442 1.64 25.92 -7.26
CA GLU A 442 0.95 27.01 -7.92
C GLU A 442 1.29 27.08 -9.41
N ASN A 443 0.25 27.16 -10.25
CA ASN A 443 0.35 27.30 -11.70
C ASN A 443 0.99 26.12 -12.45
N VAL A 444 1.09 24.92 -11.85
CA VAL A 444 1.64 23.73 -12.55
C VAL A 444 0.95 23.49 -13.91
N GLY A 445 -0.37 23.56 -13.98
CA GLY A 445 -1.13 23.36 -15.21
C GLY A 445 -0.92 24.43 -16.30
N LYS A 446 -0.23 25.53 -15.99
CA LYS A 446 0.10 26.62 -16.94
C LYS A 446 1.53 26.50 -17.49
N GLN A 447 2.30 25.50 -17.07
CA GLN A 447 3.64 25.31 -17.60
C GLN A 447 3.59 25.02 -19.11
N SER A 448 4.50 25.63 -19.86
CA SER A 448 4.57 25.52 -21.33
C SER A 448 4.71 24.08 -21.84
N ILE A 449 5.19 23.18 -20.98
CA ILE A 449 5.35 21.76 -21.27
C ILE A 449 4.02 21.08 -21.61
N PHE A 450 2.92 21.44 -20.93
CA PHE A 450 1.61 20.82 -21.13
C PHE A 450 0.97 21.27 -22.44
N GLN A 451 1.19 22.54 -22.82
CA GLN A 451 0.79 23.03 -24.14
C GLN A 451 1.51 22.28 -25.25
N ARG A 452 2.84 22.12 -25.12
CA ARG A 452 3.64 21.40 -26.10
C ARG A 452 3.23 19.93 -26.24
N VAL A 453 2.91 19.25 -25.12
CA VAL A 453 2.37 17.89 -25.15
C VAL A 453 1.04 17.86 -25.89
N ASN A 454 0.10 18.75 -25.56
CA ASN A 454 -1.20 18.82 -26.23
C ASN A 454 -1.07 19.06 -27.74
N ASP A 455 -0.17 19.96 -28.16
CA ASP A 455 0.10 20.23 -29.58
C ASP A 455 0.62 18.98 -30.30
N ARG A 456 1.56 18.25 -29.69
CA ARG A 456 2.07 16.98 -30.22
C ARG A 456 1.02 15.89 -30.29
N LEU A 457 0.14 15.79 -29.31
CA LEU A 457 -0.96 14.82 -29.31
C LEU A 457 -2.03 15.15 -30.36
N ALA A 458 -2.27 16.43 -30.66
CA ALA A 458 -3.13 16.83 -31.77
C ALA A 458 -2.52 16.42 -33.12
N GLU A 459 -1.21 16.59 -33.30
CA GLU A 459 -0.49 16.09 -34.48
C GLU A 459 -0.52 14.56 -34.58
N ALA A 460 -0.35 13.85 -33.45
CA ALA A 460 -0.43 12.39 -33.39
C ALA A 460 -1.85 11.86 -33.73
N THR A 461 -2.89 12.62 -33.39
CA THR A 461 -4.29 12.25 -33.64
C THR A 461 -4.73 12.54 -35.08
N ARG A 462 -4.15 13.56 -35.73
CA ARG A 462 -4.48 13.95 -37.11
C ARG A 462 -4.46 12.79 -38.13
N PRO A 463 -3.41 11.95 -38.22
CA PRO A 463 -3.42 10.82 -39.15
C PRO A 463 -4.46 9.75 -38.80
N LEU A 464 -5.07 9.81 -37.63
CA LEU A 464 -6.14 8.91 -37.21
C LEU A 464 -7.56 9.45 -37.51
N GLY A 465 -7.69 10.72 -37.92
CA GLY A 465 -8.98 11.35 -38.20
C GLY A 465 -9.91 11.34 -36.98
N GLY A 466 -9.40 11.76 -35.81
CA GLY A 466 -10.18 11.83 -34.57
C GLY A 466 -10.15 13.21 -33.92
N THR A 467 -10.95 13.42 -32.88
CA THR A 467 -10.94 14.64 -32.06
C THR A 467 -9.94 14.49 -30.93
N GLN A 468 -8.96 15.40 -30.82
CA GLN A 468 -8.06 15.41 -29.67
C GLN A 468 -8.79 15.97 -28.45
N ILE A 469 -8.94 15.14 -27.42
CA ILE A 469 -9.46 15.56 -26.12
C ILE A 469 -8.26 15.67 -25.17
N PRO A 470 -7.95 16.87 -24.63
CA PRO A 470 -6.97 17.00 -23.55
C PRO A 470 -7.48 16.28 -22.30
N ASN A 471 -6.69 16.26 -21.22
CA ASN A 471 -7.07 15.56 -19.99
C ASN A 471 -8.52 15.93 -19.57
N PRO A 472 -9.46 14.96 -19.45
CA PRO A 472 -10.87 15.26 -19.17
C PRO A 472 -11.12 15.94 -17.82
N ILE A 473 -10.16 15.86 -16.88
CA ILE A 473 -10.21 16.55 -15.58
C ILE A 473 -9.81 18.04 -15.74
N TRP A 474 -9.17 18.41 -16.86
CA TRP A 474 -8.76 19.76 -17.22
C TRP A 474 -9.94 20.59 -17.76
N THR A 475 -10.91 20.89 -16.90
CA THR A 475 -12.04 21.80 -17.19
C THR A 475 -12.08 22.99 -16.24
N ASN A 476 -12.71 24.09 -16.67
CA ASN A 476 -12.98 25.26 -15.82
C ASN A 476 -13.78 24.93 -14.54
N PHE A 477 -14.47 23.78 -14.49
CA PHE A 477 -15.26 23.34 -13.34
C PHE A 477 -14.41 22.65 -12.25
N PHE A 478 -13.23 22.14 -12.62
CA PHE A 478 -12.27 21.44 -11.76
C PHE A 478 -10.88 22.11 -11.77
N GLY A 479 -10.83 23.45 -11.89
CA GLY A 479 -9.64 24.23 -11.56
C GLY A 479 -8.40 24.11 -12.46
N HIS A 480 -8.45 23.35 -13.57
CA HIS A 480 -7.27 22.89 -14.32
C HIS A 480 -6.36 21.90 -13.58
N ASP A 481 -6.93 21.11 -12.67
CA ASP A 481 -6.18 20.13 -11.87
C ASP A 481 -5.51 19.07 -12.75
N LEU A 482 -4.20 18.86 -12.54
CA LEU A 482 -3.46 17.75 -13.14
C LEU A 482 -3.72 16.46 -12.37
N ILE A 483 -3.50 15.31 -13.00
CA ILE A 483 -3.40 14.02 -12.31
C ILE A 483 -2.09 13.35 -12.68
N THR A 484 -1.36 12.87 -11.66
CA THR A 484 -0.15 12.06 -11.86
C THR A 484 -0.35 10.66 -11.28
N VAL A 485 0.22 9.68 -11.99
CA VAL A 485 0.37 8.29 -11.53
C VAL A 485 1.84 7.98 -11.22
N HIS A 486 2.74 8.95 -11.47
CA HIS A 486 4.17 8.89 -11.23
C HIS A 486 4.64 10.01 -10.27
N PRO A 487 4.08 10.09 -9.04
CA PRO A 487 4.57 11.05 -8.05
C PRO A 487 6.03 10.72 -7.68
N LEU A 488 6.93 11.70 -7.71
CA LEU A 488 8.34 11.58 -7.27
C LEU A 488 8.73 12.78 -6.39
N GLY A 489 9.82 12.63 -5.64
CA GLY A 489 10.40 13.71 -4.83
C GLY A 489 9.80 13.88 -3.44
N GLY A 490 10.14 14.96 -2.73
CA GLY A 490 9.75 15.19 -1.34
C GLY A 490 10.80 14.78 -0.31
N CYS A 491 11.58 13.74 -0.59
CA CYS A 491 12.68 13.31 0.26
C CYS A 491 13.96 13.12 -0.57
N ILE A 492 14.30 14.12 -1.37
CA ILE A 492 15.27 13.96 -2.47
C ILE A 492 16.70 13.66 -2.00
N LEU A 493 17.43 12.90 -2.83
CA LEU A 493 18.88 12.72 -2.71
C LEU A 493 19.61 14.05 -2.91
N ALA A 494 20.58 14.31 -2.04
CA ALA A 494 21.49 15.46 -2.16
C ALA A 494 22.86 15.16 -1.54
N GLU A 495 23.80 16.09 -1.75
CA GLU A 495 25.15 16.03 -1.15
C GLU A 495 25.11 16.42 0.34
N ASP A 496 24.15 17.26 0.74
CA ASP A 496 23.97 17.75 2.11
C ASP A 496 22.50 18.08 2.42
N ALA A 497 22.24 18.38 3.69
CA ALA A 497 20.92 18.70 4.22
C ALA A 497 20.34 20.05 3.75
N GLU A 498 21.14 20.95 3.18
CA GLU A 498 20.64 22.23 2.65
C GLU A 498 20.00 22.04 1.28
N HIS A 499 20.34 20.95 0.59
CA HIS A 499 19.90 20.67 -0.77
C HIS A 499 18.97 19.45 -0.89
N GLY A 500 18.83 18.62 0.14
CA GLY A 500 17.91 17.48 0.14
C GLY A 500 17.69 16.86 1.52
N VAL A 501 17.05 15.69 1.55
CA VAL A 501 16.61 15.01 2.78
C VAL A 501 17.47 13.79 3.09
N VAL A 502 18.03 13.16 2.05
CA VAL A 502 18.87 11.97 2.18
C VAL A 502 20.18 12.12 1.42
N ASN A 503 21.24 11.51 1.93
CA ASN A 503 22.53 11.43 1.23
C ASN A 503 22.47 10.45 0.05
N HIS A 504 23.57 10.30 -0.71
CA HIS A 504 23.63 9.41 -1.87
C HIS A 504 23.26 7.93 -1.62
N LYS A 505 23.27 7.45 -0.37
CA LYS A 505 22.91 6.07 0.02
C LYS A 505 21.43 5.94 0.42
N GLY A 506 20.69 7.05 0.46
CA GLY A 506 19.35 7.12 1.02
C GLY A 506 19.32 7.32 2.54
N GLN A 507 20.44 7.62 3.21
CA GLN A 507 20.44 7.88 4.66
C GLN A 507 19.87 9.26 4.96
N VAL A 508 18.95 9.34 5.92
CA VAL A 508 18.27 10.60 6.29
C VAL A 508 19.24 11.54 7.00
N PHE A 509 19.33 12.79 6.54
CA PHE A 509 20.11 13.83 7.22
C PHE A 509 19.51 14.13 8.61
N SER A 510 20.37 14.28 9.62
CA SER A 510 19.97 14.47 11.03
C SER A 510 19.90 15.92 11.48
N SER A 511 20.04 16.86 10.55
CA SER A 511 19.91 18.29 10.80
C SER A 511 19.50 19.03 9.53
N ASN A 512 19.36 20.35 9.60
CA ASN A 512 19.09 21.18 8.43
C ASN A 512 20.36 21.63 7.68
N LYS A 513 21.57 21.27 8.12
CA LYS A 513 22.83 21.68 7.49
C LYS A 513 23.90 20.58 7.48
N GLY A 514 24.79 20.65 6.49
CA GLY A 514 25.92 19.74 6.37
C GLY A 514 25.50 18.30 6.07
N THR A 515 26.40 17.36 6.34
CA THR A 515 26.32 15.97 5.83
C THR A 515 26.05 14.93 6.92
N ALA A 516 25.72 15.37 8.13
CA ALA A 516 25.43 14.46 9.24
C ALA A 516 24.11 13.71 8.97
N VAL A 517 24.12 12.40 9.18
CA VAL A 517 22.97 11.52 8.96
C VAL A 517 22.56 10.81 10.23
N TYR A 518 21.30 10.41 10.28
CA TYR A 518 20.82 9.45 11.26
C TYR A 518 21.40 8.07 10.93
N GLU A 519 22.07 7.48 11.92
CA GLU A 519 22.54 6.11 11.78
C GLU A 519 21.35 5.17 11.62
N ASN A 520 21.40 4.33 10.58
CA ASN A 520 20.44 3.27 10.34
C ASN A 520 18.99 3.69 10.02
N LEU A 521 18.77 4.93 9.57
CA LEU A 521 17.50 5.37 8.97
C LEU A 521 17.69 5.69 7.49
N TYR A 522 16.96 4.98 6.63
CA TYR A 522 17.08 5.09 5.17
C TYR A 522 15.73 5.34 4.51
N ILE A 523 15.77 5.89 3.29
CA ILE A 523 14.64 5.96 2.36
C ILE A 523 15.08 5.35 1.02
N SER A 524 14.23 4.54 0.40
CA SER A 524 14.60 3.77 -0.80
C SER A 524 13.46 3.64 -1.81
N ASP A 525 12.62 4.68 -1.97
CA ASP A 525 11.49 4.71 -2.91
C ASP A 525 11.49 5.96 -3.81
N GLY A 526 10.38 6.21 -4.51
CA GLY A 526 10.24 7.35 -5.44
C GLY A 526 10.42 8.74 -4.80
N SER A 527 10.33 8.87 -3.48
CA SER A 527 10.55 10.15 -2.79
C SER A 527 11.98 10.66 -2.92
N VAL A 528 12.95 9.77 -3.15
CA VAL A 528 14.38 10.11 -3.21
C VAL A 528 14.82 10.66 -4.56
N ILE A 529 13.95 10.60 -5.57
CA ILE A 529 14.27 11.06 -6.92
C ILE A 529 14.21 12.60 -6.97
N PRO A 530 15.30 13.30 -7.33
CA PRO A 530 15.40 14.75 -7.22
C PRO A 530 14.82 15.53 -8.41
N ARG A 531 14.37 14.84 -9.46
CA ARG A 531 13.86 15.44 -10.69
C ARG A 531 12.98 14.49 -11.50
N THR A 532 12.25 15.06 -12.46
CA THR A 532 11.54 14.31 -13.51
C THR A 532 12.46 13.38 -14.28
N LEU A 533 11.97 12.18 -14.59
CA LEU A 533 12.70 11.16 -15.36
C LEU A 533 12.34 11.17 -16.85
N GLY A 534 11.17 11.70 -17.22
CA GLY A 534 10.68 11.73 -18.61
C GLY A 534 10.31 10.35 -19.18
N VAL A 535 10.24 9.33 -18.30
CA VAL A 535 9.82 7.94 -18.58
C VAL A 535 9.13 7.37 -17.35
N ASN A 536 8.49 6.20 -17.46
CA ASN A 536 7.88 5.52 -16.31
C ASN A 536 8.96 5.24 -15.25
N PRO A 537 8.72 5.61 -13.98
CA PRO A 537 9.79 5.69 -13.00
C PRO A 537 10.18 4.34 -12.38
N LEU A 538 9.39 3.28 -12.59
CA LEU A 538 9.50 2.04 -11.83
C LEU A 538 10.91 1.45 -11.90
N LEU A 539 11.53 1.45 -13.08
CA LEU A 539 12.80 0.77 -13.28
C LEU A 539 13.95 1.57 -12.64
N THR A 540 13.90 2.90 -12.72
CA THR A 540 14.86 3.78 -12.03
C THR A 540 14.72 3.70 -10.51
N ILE A 541 13.48 3.65 -9.99
CA ILE A 541 13.24 3.43 -8.55
C ILE A 541 13.85 2.09 -8.12
N SER A 542 13.64 1.03 -8.91
CA SER A 542 14.22 -0.28 -8.63
C SER A 542 15.74 -0.28 -8.66
N ALA A 543 16.36 0.37 -9.64
CA ALA A 543 17.81 0.45 -9.75
C ALA A 543 18.45 1.21 -8.57
N ILE A 544 17.84 2.32 -8.16
CA ILE A 544 18.27 3.07 -6.97
C ILE A 544 18.11 2.22 -5.71
N ALA A 545 17.00 1.50 -5.56
CA ALA A 545 16.79 0.63 -4.40
C ALA A 545 17.78 -0.54 -4.32
N GLU A 546 18.10 -1.19 -5.45
CA GLU A 546 19.15 -2.22 -5.51
C GLU A 546 20.52 -1.64 -5.14
N ARG A 547 20.84 -0.43 -5.61
CA ARG A 547 22.07 0.29 -5.24
C ARG A 547 22.10 0.61 -3.74
N CYS A 548 21.02 1.15 -3.17
CA CYS A 548 20.92 1.44 -1.74
C CYS A 548 21.12 0.16 -0.91
N CYS A 549 20.49 -0.96 -1.28
CA CYS A 549 20.66 -2.23 -0.58
C CYS A 549 22.10 -2.75 -0.64
N ALA A 550 22.78 -2.61 -1.79
CA ALA A 550 24.18 -2.99 -1.93
C ALA A 550 25.10 -2.14 -1.04
N LEU A 551 24.83 -0.84 -0.92
CA LEU A 551 25.57 0.08 -0.06
C LEU A 551 25.32 -0.21 1.43
N ILE A 552 24.06 -0.45 1.82
CA ILE A 552 23.70 -0.86 3.19
C ILE A 552 24.44 -2.16 3.55
N ALA A 553 24.38 -3.18 2.69
CA ALA A 553 25.07 -4.44 2.94
C ALA A 553 26.58 -4.24 3.08
N LYS A 554 27.20 -3.41 2.22
CA LYS A 554 28.61 -3.07 2.32
C LYS A 554 28.95 -2.40 3.66
N ASP A 555 28.17 -1.39 4.06
CA ASP A 555 28.39 -0.64 5.30
C ASP A 555 28.23 -1.54 6.54
N GLN A 556 27.32 -2.52 6.49
CA GLN A 556 27.07 -3.48 7.58
C GLN A 556 27.97 -4.73 7.52
N GLY A 557 28.82 -4.87 6.49
CA GLY A 557 29.64 -6.07 6.29
C GLY A 557 28.84 -7.32 5.91
N TRP A 558 27.65 -7.16 5.32
CA TRP A 558 26.79 -8.24 4.88
C TRP A 558 27.07 -8.64 3.43
N THR A 559 26.86 -9.92 3.12
CA THR A 559 26.90 -10.46 1.76
C THR A 559 25.49 -10.81 1.31
N ILE A 560 25.03 -10.19 0.22
CA ILE A 560 23.75 -10.53 -0.40
C ILE A 560 23.98 -11.63 -1.44
N ASN A 561 23.29 -12.75 -1.31
CA ASN A 561 23.26 -13.79 -2.35
C ASN A 561 22.29 -13.39 -3.47
N TYR A 562 22.79 -13.11 -4.67
CA TYR A 562 21.98 -12.72 -5.83
C TYR A 562 21.57 -13.89 -6.75
N ASN A 563 21.95 -15.13 -6.43
CA ASN A 563 21.70 -16.27 -7.31
C ASN A 563 20.20 -16.52 -7.57
N LEU A 564 19.93 -17.02 -8.77
CA LEU A 564 18.62 -17.47 -9.24
C LEU A 564 18.76 -18.82 -9.97
N PRO A 565 17.71 -19.67 -10.01
CA PRO A 565 16.42 -19.49 -9.35
C PRO A 565 16.53 -19.55 -7.82
N SER A 566 15.64 -18.84 -7.12
CA SER A 566 15.54 -18.82 -5.65
C SER A 566 14.27 -19.48 -5.12
N ALA A 567 13.56 -20.19 -6.00
CA ALA A 567 12.47 -21.05 -5.61
C ALA A 567 12.96 -22.07 -4.55
N PRO A 568 12.18 -22.33 -3.48
CA PRO A 568 12.52 -23.38 -2.53
C PRO A 568 12.69 -24.73 -3.24
N THR A 569 13.76 -25.48 -2.93
CA THR A 569 14.02 -26.82 -3.50
C THR A 569 12.96 -27.86 -3.13
N SER A 570 12.17 -27.58 -2.10
CA SER A 570 10.90 -28.24 -1.82
C SER A 570 9.89 -27.13 -1.57
N PRO A 571 8.73 -27.11 -2.26
CA PRO A 571 7.71 -26.12 -1.97
C PRO A 571 7.39 -26.23 -0.48
N SER A 572 7.57 -25.14 0.27
CA SER A 572 7.08 -25.08 1.63
C SER A 572 5.60 -25.46 1.55
N VAL A 573 5.21 -26.55 2.22
CA VAL A 573 3.80 -26.91 2.38
C VAL A 573 3.21 -25.86 3.31
N ASN A 574 2.95 -24.67 2.77
CA ASN A 574 2.25 -23.64 3.49
C ASN A 574 0.83 -24.18 3.65
N LYS A 575 0.50 -24.56 4.88
CA LYS A 575 -0.86 -24.96 5.22
C LYS A 575 -1.78 -23.81 4.82
N PRO A 576 -2.87 -24.08 4.10
CA PRO A 576 -3.85 -23.05 3.80
C PRO A 576 -4.29 -22.39 5.11
N ALA A 577 -4.39 -21.06 5.10
CA ALA A 577 -4.85 -20.31 6.25
C ALA A 577 -6.25 -20.81 6.63
N LYS A 578 -6.45 -21.12 7.91
CA LYS A 578 -7.72 -21.63 8.40
C LYS A 578 -8.71 -20.49 8.63
N LEU A 579 -9.99 -20.84 8.61
CA LEU A 579 -11.08 -19.92 8.93
C LEU A 579 -10.90 -19.44 10.36
N GLY A 580 -10.74 -18.13 10.55
CA GLY A 580 -10.51 -17.54 11.86
C GLY A 580 -11.58 -16.52 12.24
N ILE A 581 -11.53 -16.06 13.49
CA ILE A 581 -12.40 -15.03 14.03
C ILE A 581 -11.61 -14.06 14.89
N GLN A 582 -11.97 -12.78 14.84
CA GLN A 582 -11.39 -11.75 15.68
C GLN A 582 -12.45 -10.75 16.13
N PHE A 583 -12.19 -10.09 17.26
CA PHE A 583 -12.96 -8.95 17.75
C PHE A 583 -12.05 -8.04 18.58
N THR A 584 -12.44 -6.78 18.72
CA THR A 584 -11.71 -5.78 19.52
C THR A 584 -12.58 -5.28 20.66
N GLU A 585 -12.01 -5.23 21.85
CA GLU A 585 -12.65 -4.69 23.05
C GLU A 585 -11.82 -3.60 23.71
N THR A 586 -12.50 -2.75 24.48
CA THR A 586 -11.88 -1.74 25.34
C THR A 586 -12.45 -1.85 26.74
N MET A 587 -11.56 -1.90 27.75
CA MET A 587 -11.94 -1.92 29.16
C MET A 587 -11.24 -0.79 29.89
N ARG A 588 -11.95 -0.18 30.84
CA ARG A 588 -11.49 1.00 31.59
C ARG A 588 -11.77 0.81 33.07
N GLY A 589 -10.86 1.27 33.92
CA GLY A 589 -11.05 1.22 35.37
C GLY A 589 -9.85 1.79 36.11
N TYR A 590 -9.65 1.28 37.32
CA TYR A 590 -8.63 1.79 38.23
C TYR A 590 -7.79 0.67 38.81
N PHE A 591 -6.54 1.00 39.07
CA PHE A 591 -5.50 0.09 39.54
C PHE A 591 -4.68 0.79 40.62
N SER A 592 -4.26 0.04 41.65
CA SER A 592 -3.39 0.56 42.72
C SER A 592 -2.10 -0.24 42.82
N THR A 593 -0.98 0.48 42.89
CA THR A 593 0.34 -0.10 43.22
C THR A 593 0.54 -0.35 44.72
N GLU A 594 -0.33 0.21 45.56
CA GLU A 594 -0.25 0.12 47.02
C GLU A 594 -1.01 -1.08 47.58
N VAL A 595 -2.19 -1.37 47.02
CA VAL A 595 -3.05 -2.47 47.45
C VAL A 595 -2.87 -3.67 46.52
N LYS A 596 -2.36 -4.78 47.08
CA LYS A 596 -1.94 -5.97 46.31
C LYS A 596 -2.66 -7.25 46.70
N ASP A 597 -3.44 -7.21 47.78
CA ASP A 597 -4.12 -8.37 48.34
C ASP A 597 -5.57 -8.49 47.82
N ASP A 598 -6.29 -7.38 47.66
CA ASP A 598 -7.73 -7.36 47.30
C ASP A 598 -8.06 -6.45 46.11
N TYR A 599 -8.90 -6.93 45.18
CA TYR A 599 -9.20 -6.21 43.93
C TYR A 599 -10.11 -4.99 44.14
N GLN A 600 -11.13 -5.09 44.98
CA GLN A 600 -12.11 -4.03 45.23
C GLN A 600 -11.45 -2.85 45.95
N ARG A 601 -10.68 -3.12 47.01
CA ARG A 601 -9.90 -2.10 47.71
C ARG A 601 -8.86 -1.47 46.78
N ALA A 602 -8.20 -2.27 45.93
CA ALA A 602 -7.23 -1.73 44.97
C ALA A 602 -7.87 -0.83 43.92
N ALA A 603 -9.05 -1.17 43.39
CA ALA A 603 -9.79 -0.32 42.47
C ALA A 603 -10.28 0.99 43.13
N GLN A 604 -10.80 0.92 44.37
CA GLN A 604 -11.21 2.09 45.13
C GLN A 604 -10.03 3.02 45.45
N GLN A 605 -8.88 2.44 45.84
CA GLN A 605 -7.67 3.20 46.12
C GLN A 605 -7.11 3.84 44.84
N GLY A 606 -7.00 3.07 43.75
CA GLY A 606 -6.60 3.60 42.45
C GLY A 606 -7.50 4.73 41.95
N GLN A 607 -8.80 4.69 42.26
CA GLN A 607 -9.72 5.79 41.96
C GLN A 607 -9.41 7.05 42.79
N LYS A 608 -9.14 6.90 44.09
CA LYS A 608 -8.74 8.02 44.96
C LYS A 608 -7.43 8.65 44.50
N ASP A 609 -6.48 7.83 44.08
CA ASP A 609 -5.14 8.26 43.65
C ASP A 609 -5.11 8.73 42.20
N SER A 610 -6.26 8.72 41.49
CA SER A 610 -6.34 9.05 40.07
C SER A 610 -5.38 8.22 39.21
N SER A 611 -5.33 6.91 39.47
CA SER A 611 -4.51 5.90 38.78
C SER A 611 -5.38 5.05 37.84
N PRO A 612 -5.74 5.58 36.64
CA PRO A 612 -6.54 4.84 35.68
C PRO A 612 -5.70 3.74 35.01
N LEU A 613 -6.38 2.66 34.65
CA LEU A 613 -5.85 1.67 33.71
C LEU A 613 -6.90 1.41 32.64
N GLN A 614 -6.45 1.38 31.39
CA GLN A 614 -7.28 1.09 30.23
C GLN A 614 -6.52 0.21 29.25
N PHE A 615 -7.24 -0.65 28.54
CA PHE A 615 -6.69 -1.28 27.34
C PHE A 615 -7.64 -1.18 26.17
N THR A 616 -7.08 -1.33 24.97
CA THR A 616 -7.81 -1.67 23.74
C THR A 616 -7.10 -2.86 23.12
N LEU A 617 -7.78 -4.00 23.06
CA LEU A 617 -7.20 -5.29 22.68
C LEU A 617 -8.00 -5.93 21.56
N THR A 618 -7.30 -6.50 20.59
CA THR A 618 -7.87 -7.35 19.55
C THR A 618 -7.57 -8.81 19.90
N VAL A 619 -8.62 -9.59 20.12
CA VAL A 619 -8.57 -11.04 20.31
C VAL A 619 -8.66 -11.70 18.92
N ILE A 620 -7.76 -12.63 18.65
CA ILE A 620 -7.59 -13.27 17.34
C ILE A 620 -7.50 -14.79 17.53
N ALA A 621 -8.42 -15.52 16.93
CA ALA A 621 -8.31 -16.97 16.72
C ALA A 621 -8.14 -17.22 15.22
N ASP A 622 -6.98 -17.70 14.83
CA ASP A 622 -6.64 -18.04 13.43
C ASP A 622 -7.24 -19.37 12.98
N ASP A 623 -7.74 -20.18 13.92
CA ASP A 623 -8.48 -21.41 13.70
C ASP A 623 -9.74 -21.46 14.57
N LEU A 624 -10.89 -21.14 13.96
CA LEU A 624 -12.19 -21.16 14.61
C LEU A 624 -12.55 -22.56 15.12
N GLU A 625 -12.18 -23.64 14.42
CA GLU A 625 -12.46 -24.99 14.90
C GLU A 625 -11.66 -25.30 16.16
N TYR A 626 -10.39 -24.89 16.19
CA TYR A 626 -9.55 -25.08 17.35
C TYR A 626 -10.07 -24.28 18.55
N LEU A 627 -10.48 -23.02 18.32
CA LEU A 627 -11.11 -22.19 19.35
C LEU A 627 -12.36 -22.85 19.94
N LEU A 628 -13.24 -23.41 19.10
CA LEU A 628 -14.53 -23.93 19.56
C LEU A 628 -14.42 -25.32 20.20
N ASN A 629 -13.46 -26.16 19.78
CA ASN A 629 -13.39 -27.56 20.18
C ASN A 629 -12.30 -27.87 21.23
N ASP A 630 -11.26 -27.05 21.37
CA ASP A 630 -10.27 -27.22 22.43
C ASP A 630 -10.88 -26.82 23.79
N PRO A 631 -10.78 -27.64 24.85
CA PRO A 631 -11.34 -27.31 26.16
C PRO A 631 -10.80 -26.02 26.80
N LYS A 632 -9.66 -25.52 26.32
CA LYS A 632 -9.07 -24.25 26.76
C LYS A 632 -9.54 -23.06 25.93
N HIS A 633 -10.20 -23.29 24.79
CA HIS A 633 -10.66 -22.27 23.85
C HIS A 633 -9.63 -21.14 23.61
N PRO A 634 -8.41 -21.46 23.14
CA PRO A 634 -7.31 -20.52 23.09
C PRO A 634 -7.44 -19.53 21.93
N ALA A 635 -7.02 -18.29 22.17
CA ALA A 635 -6.81 -17.26 21.16
C ALA A 635 -5.59 -16.38 21.52
N LYS A 636 -5.14 -15.56 20.59
CA LYS A 636 -4.06 -14.59 20.78
C LYS A 636 -4.59 -13.17 20.94
N ILE A 637 -3.78 -12.32 21.56
CA ILE A 637 -4.12 -10.91 21.82
C ILE A 637 -3.00 -10.00 21.34
N VAL A 638 -3.39 -8.92 20.68
CA VAL A 638 -2.54 -7.76 20.40
C VAL A 638 -3.28 -6.47 20.77
N GLY A 639 -2.56 -5.40 21.09
CA GLY A 639 -3.17 -4.10 21.33
C GLY A 639 -2.35 -3.19 22.22
N THR A 640 -3.02 -2.28 22.91
CA THR A 640 -2.38 -1.24 23.73
C THR A 640 -2.96 -1.18 25.13
N VAL A 641 -2.13 -0.82 26.11
CA VAL A 641 -2.53 -0.55 27.49
C VAL A 641 -2.05 0.83 27.89
N THR A 642 -2.94 1.65 28.45
CA THR A 642 -2.59 2.95 29.04
C THR A 642 -2.71 2.85 30.55
N ALA A 643 -1.59 3.04 31.25
CA ALA A 643 -1.51 2.96 32.70
C ALA A 643 -0.46 3.95 33.23
N PRO A 644 -0.82 5.24 33.44
CA PRO A 644 0.12 6.29 33.85
C PRO A 644 0.91 5.99 35.13
N ALA A 645 0.35 5.16 36.02
CA ALA A 645 1.03 4.69 37.23
C ALA A 645 2.18 3.70 36.95
N LEU A 646 2.26 3.13 35.75
CA LEU A 646 3.34 2.23 35.32
C LEU A 646 4.31 2.93 34.37
N ALA A 647 3.78 3.62 33.36
CA ALA A 647 4.55 4.34 32.34
C ALA A 647 3.75 5.54 31.82
N THR A 648 4.45 6.61 31.42
CA THR A 648 3.81 7.81 30.85
C THR A 648 3.20 7.54 29.48
N GLU A 649 3.89 6.75 28.67
CA GLU A 649 3.45 6.36 27.33
C GLU A 649 2.61 5.07 27.35
N PRO A 650 1.71 4.89 26.37
CA PRO A 650 1.00 3.63 26.17
C PRO A 650 1.96 2.44 25.98
N LEU A 651 1.64 1.32 26.62
CA LEU A 651 2.35 0.05 26.46
C LEU A 651 1.77 -0.75 25.30
N THR A 652 2.62 -1.48 24.59
CA THR A 652 2.20 -2.40 23.53
C THR A 652 2.09 -3.83 24.07
N VAL A 653 1.00 -4.51 23.71
CA VAL A 653 0.81 -5.95 23.92
C VAL A 653 1.08 -6.69 22.62
N THR A 654 2.06 -7.59 22.66
CA THR A 654 2.36 -8.57 21.61
C THR A 654 2.39 -9.96 22.22
N ASN A 655 2.03 -10.99 21.46
CA ASN A 655 2.00 -12.37 21.94
C ASN A 655 1.12 -12.59 23.19
N GLY A 656 0.09 -11.77 23.38
CA GLY A 656 -0.87 -11.98 24.46
C GLY A 656 -1.70 -13.24 24.24
N GLU A 657 -2.22 -13.80 25.31
CA GLU A 657 -3.05 -15.01 25.27
C GLU A 657 -4.42 -14.76 25.88
N PHE A 658 -5.41 -15.39 25.27
CA PHE A 658 -6.79 -15.38 25.68
C PHE A 658 -7.31 -16.82 25.81
N ASN A 659 -8.10 -17.09 26.84
CA ASN A 659 -8.91 -18.29 26.91
C ASN A 659 -10.37 -17.91 27.16
N LEU A 660 -11.28 -18.46 26.34
CA LEU A 660 -12.71 -18.16 26.39
C LEU A 660 -13.46 -19.24 27.19
N PHE A 661 -14.18 -18.86 28.25
CA PHE A 661 -15.05 -19.76 29.03
C PHE A 661 -14.38 -21.07 29.53
N VAL A 662 -13.18 -21.00 30.08
CA VAL A 662 -12.55 -22.18 30.70
C VAL A 662 -13.17 -22.49 32.06
N VAL A 663 -13.23 -23.77 32.43
CA VAL A 663 -13.71 -24.20 33.75
C VAL A 663 -12.68 -23.83 34.82
N ALA A 664 -13.11 -23.18 35.90
CA ALA A 664 -12.25 -22.89 37.03
C ALA A 664 -11.76 -24.19 37.69
N GLN A 665 -10.47 -24.28 38.04
CA GLN A 665 -9.85 -25.52 38.54
C GLN A 665 -10.52 -26.10 39.79
N ASP A 666 -11.14 -25.24 40.62
CA ASP A 666 -11.73 -25.61 41.91
C ASP A 666 -13.25 -25.37 41.98
N GLN A 667 -13.89 -24.91 40.90
CA GLN A 667 -15.32 -24.55 40.84
C GLN A 667 -15.92 -24.96 39.49
N HIS A 668 -16.52 -26.15 39.42
CA HIS A 668 -17.07 -26.69 38.16
C HIS A 668 -18.24 -25.88 37.59
N GLU A 669 -18.92 -25.09 38.42
CA GLU A 669 -20.05 -24.20 38.07
C GLU A 669 -19.61 -22.78 37.71
N THR A 670 -18.30 -22.50 37.73
CA THR A 670 -17.75 -21.19 37.36
C THR A 670 -16.98 -21.32 36.05
N ARG A 671 -17.26 -20.40 35.12
CA ARG A 671 -16.45 -20.24 33.90
C ARG A 671 -15.59 -18.99 34.02
N GLN A 672 -14.44 -19.01 33.38
CA GLN A 672 -13.49 -17.92 33.39
C GLN A 672 -13.11 -17.50 31.97
N MET A 673 -12.97 -16.20 31.74
CA MET A 673 -12.23 -15.68 30.59
C MET A 673 -10.89 -15.17 31.10
N LEU A 674 -9.79 -15.76 30.61
CA LEU A 674 -8.44 -15.50 31.10
C LEU A 674 -7.67 -14.65 30.09
N TYR A 675 -7.00 -13.63 30.59
CA TYR A 675 -6.16 -12.69 29.84
C TYR A 675 -4.74 -12.79 30.38
N ARG A 676 -3.77 -12.98 29.48
CA ARG A 676 -2.34 -13.00 29.81
C ARG A 676 -1.61 -12.09 28.86
N LEU A 677 -1.21 -10.91 29.35
CA LEU A 677 -0.75 -9.81 28.50
C LEU A 677 0.69 -9.44 28.87
N PRO A 678 1.69 -9.91 28.09
CA PRO A 678 3.01 -9.30 28.10
C PRO A 678 2.91 -7.88 27.55
N MET A 679 3.36 -6.89 28.31
CA MET A 679 3.31 -5.47 27.98
C MET A 679 4.72 -4.92 27.92
N THR A 680 5.01 -4.12 26.89
CA THR A 680 6.33 -3.51 26.71
C THR A 680 6.18 -2.00 26.53
N THR A 681 6.99 -1.22 27.24
CA THR A 681 7.12 0.22 27.03
C THR A 681 8.07 0.52 25.88
N GLU A 682 8.00 1.73 25.34
CA GLU A 682 8.94 2.21 24.32
C GLU A 682 10.40 2.08 24.75
N SER A 683 10.69 2.34 26.03
CA SER A 683 12.02 2.20 26.64
C SER A 683 12.50 0.75 26.78
N GLY A 684 11.66 -0.24 26.48
CA GLY A 684 11.94 -1.66 26.60
C GLY A 684 11.69 -2.26 27.99
N GLN A 685 11.11 -1.50 28.92
CA GLN A 685 10.66 -2.04 30.20
C GLN A 685 9.46 -2.96 29.98
N THR A 686 9.47 -4.11 30.66
CA THR A 686 8.40 -5.11 30.56
C THR A 686 7.55 -5.15 31.83
N TYR A 687 6.26 -5.41 31.61
CA TYR A 687 5.24 -5.67 32.62
C TYR A 687 4.38 -6.85 32.14
N TYR A 688 3.75 -7.55 33.07
CA TYR A 688 2.85 -8.65 32.75
C TYR A 688 1.52 -8.44 33.46
N LEU A 689 0.40 -8.56 32.73
CA LEU A 689 -0.94 -8.39 33.28
C LEU A 689 -1.71 -9.71 33.14
N GLU A 690 -2.20 -10.22 34.27
CA GLU A 690 -3.20 -11.29 34.29
C GLU A 690 -4.58 -10.72 34.59
N GLY A 691 -5.55 -11.08 33.76
CA GLY A 691 -6.94 -10.68 33.91
C GLY A 691 -7.85 -11.89 33.96
N CYS A 692 -8.88 -11.84 34.81
CA CYS A 692 -9.91 -12.87 34.89
C CYS A 692 -11.30 -12.22 34.92
N LYS A 693 -12.17 -12.59 33.97
CA LYS A 693 -13.62 -12.42 34.11
C LYS A 693 -14.15 -13.72 34.72
N GLN A 694 -14.87 -13.62 35.84
CA GLN A 694 -15.50 -14.78 36.48
C GLN A 694 -16.99 -14.74 36.14
N LEU A 695 -17.52 -15.85 35.64
CA LEU A 695 -18.93 -16.01 35.31
C LEU A 695 -19.51 -17.12 36.18
N HIS A 696 -20.48 -16.77 37.01
CA HIS A 696 -21.17 -17.65 37.93
C HIS A 696 -22.60 -17.14 38.13
N ASP A 697 -23.57 -18.02 38.33
CA ASP A 697 -24.96 -17.64 38.58
C ASP A 697 -25.18 -17.43 40.08
N ASP A 698 -25.17 -16.17 40.49
CA ASP A 698 -25.52 -15.70 41.83
C ASP A 698 -26.97 -15.12 41.82
N PRO A 699 -27.70 -15.12 42.95
CA PRO A 699 -29.06 -14.58 42.99
C PRO A 699 -29.16 -13.10 42.56
N GLY A 700 -29.65 -12.80 41.35
CA GLY A 700 -29.80 -11.43 40.82
C GLY A 700 -29.84 -11.31 39.29
N PHE A 701 -29.57 -10.10 38.76
CA PHE A 701 -29.24 -9.87 37.34
C PHE A 701 -27.73 -9.61 37.21
N ASP A 702 -26.92 -10.66 37.27
CA ASP A 702 -25.46 -10.66 37.37
C ASP A 702 -24.72 -10.89 36.03
N LEU A 703 -25.38 -11.49 35.03
CA LEU A 703 -24.84 -11.74 33.69
C LEU A 703 -24.10 -10.53 33.10
N TRP A 704 -24.66 -9.33 33.26
CA TRP A 704 -24.03 -8.10 32.75
C TRP A 704 -22.77 -7.75 33.54
N SER A 705 -22.78 -7.80 34.87
CA SER A 705 -21.59 -7.50 35.66
C SER A 705 -20.47 -8.50 35.41
N ASP A 706 -20.80 -9.78 35.26
CA ASP A 706 -19.84 -10.87 35.12
C ASP A 706 -19.15 -10.87 33.75
N THR A 707 -19.92 -10.59 32.70
CA THR A 707 -19.38 -10.48 31.34
C THR A 707 -18.62 -9.19 31.09
N THR A 708 -18.82 -8.15 31.93
CA THR A 708 -18.21 -6.82 31.75
C THR A 708 -17.14 -6.46 32.77
N THR A 709 -16.95 -7.22 33.86
CA THR A 709 -15.97 -6.93 34.91
C THR A 709 -14.73 -7.80 34.77
N LEU A 710 -13.55 -7.17 34.75
CA LEU A 710 -12.25 -7.85 34.70
C LEU A 710 -11.44 -7.52 35.95
N TYR A 711 -11.09 -8.55 36.71
CA TYR A 711 -10.15 -8.46 37.82
C TYR A 711 -8.73 -8.60 37.30
N ILE A 712 -7.86 -7.63 37.59
CA ILE A 712 -6.50 -7.59 37.05
C ILE A 712 -5.44 -7.62 38.14
N THR A 713 -4.35 -8.35 37.88
CA THR A 713 -3.10 -8.29 38.63
C THR A 713 -1.97 -7.91 37.68
N VAL A 714 -1.17 -6.92 38.06
CA VAL A 714 0.00 -6.49 37.28
C VAL A 714 1.26 -6.92 38.02
N TYR A 715 2.19 -7.49 37.27
CA TYR A 715 3.48 -8.00 37.72
C TYR A 715 4.61 -7.19 37.08
N ALA A 716 5.74 -7.09 37.78
CA ALA A 716 6.97 -6.59 37.18
C ALA A 716 7.48 -7.59 36.12
N GLY A 717 8.24 -7.14 35.12
CA GLY A 717 8.85 -8.04 34.15
C GLY A 717 7.85 -8.71 33.21
N ASP A 718 8.17 -9.88 32.67
CA ASP A 718 7.47 -10.49 31.53
C ASP A 718 6.56 -11.67 31.86
N SER A 719 6.40 -12.01 33.14
CA SER A 719 5.69 -13.20 33.61
C SER A 719 5.09 -13.03 35.00
N ASN A 720 4.12 -13.89 35.33
CA ASN A 720 3.44 -13.93 36.64
C ASN A 720 4.29 -14.52 37.77
N SER A 721 5.49 -15.04 37.49
CA SER A 721 6.46 -15.46 38.52
C SER A 721 7.17 -14.29 39.18
N ASN A 722 7.07 -13.09 38.60
CA ASN A 722 7.70 -11.88 39.12
C ASN A 722 6.85 -11.24 40.24
N PRO A 723 7.40 -10.25 40.97
CA PRO A 723 6.66 -9.58 42.03
C PRO A 723 5.40 -8.85 41.53
N VAL A 724 4.31 -8.98 42.29
CA VAL A 724 3.07 -8.21 42.07
C VAL A 724 3.32 -6.73 42.32
N LEU A 725 3.04 -5.91 41.31
CA LEU A 725 3.07 -4.47 41.39
C LEU A 725 1.76 -3.90 41.92
N GLY A 726 0.62 -4.50 41.58
CA GLY A 726 -0.68 -4.03 42.03
C GLY A 726 -1.85 -4.86 41.54
N LYS A 727 -3.05 -4.46 41.98
CA LYS A 727 -4.32 -5.05 41.55
C LYS A 727 -5.31 -3.97 41.12
N GLY A 728 -6.37 -4.35 40.42
CA GLY A 728 -7.41 -3.43 39.99
C GLY A 728 -8.64 -4.11 39.41
N ILE A 729 -9.60 -3.30 39.01
CA ILE A 729 -10.84 -3.74 38.34
C ILE A 729 -11.07 -2.86 37.12
N LEU A 730 -11.28 -3.48 35.97
CA LEU A 730 -11.70 -2.82 34.74
C LEU A 730 -13.12 -3.22 34.38
N LYS A 731 -13.84 -2.33 33.69
CA LYS A 731 -15.18 -2.58 33.18
C LYS A 731 -15.32 -2.21 31.71
N ILE A 732 -16.13 -2.97 30.97
CA ILE A 732 -16.60 -2.56 29.65
C ILE A 732 -17.71 -1.52 29.84
N GLN A 733 -17.57 -0.35 29.22
CA GLN A 733 -18.65 0.64 29.23
C GLN A 733 -19.75 0.24 28.23
N PRO A 734 -21.05 0.54 28.48
CA PRO A 734 -22.13 0.15 27.57
C PRO A 734 -21.93 0.62 26.12
N VAL A 735 -21.38 1.83 25.92
CA VAL A 735 -21.07 2.36 24.58
C VAL A 735 -19.94 1.57 23.91
N ASP A 736 -18.91 1.19 24.68
CA ASP A 736 -17.79 0.39 24.18
C ASP A 736 -18.22 -1.04 23.84
N PHE A 737 -19.17 -1.62 24.59
CA PHE A 737 -19.75 -2.93 24.27
C PHE A 737 -20.52 -2.92 22.93
N VAL A 738 -21.36 -1.90 22.70
CA VAL A 738 -22.06 -1.75 21.41
C VAL A 738 -21.07 -1.61 20.27
N LYS A 739 -19.98 -0.83 20.46
CA LYS A 739 -18.89 -0.73 19.48
C LYS A 739 -18.21 -2.08 19.24
N GLN A 740 -17.87 -2.83 20.30
CA GLN A 740 -17.23 -4.14 20.22
C GLN A 740 -18.01 -5.12 19.34
N MET A 741 -19.34 -5.18 19.48
CA MET A 741 -20.17 -6.06 18.64
C MET A 741 -20.03 -5.76 17.14
N THR A 742 -19.70 -4.51 16.77
CA THR A 742 -19.44 -4.13 15.36
C THR A 742 -18.02 -4.46 14.88
N THR A 743 -17.16 -4.99 15.74
CA THR A 743 -15.76 -5.37 15.40
C THR A 743 -15.58 -6.84 15.11
N LEU A 744 -16.60 -7.67 15.39
CA LEU A 744 -16.55 -9.10 15.11
C LEU A 744 -16.34 -9.34 13.61
N LYS A 745 -15.26 -10.06 13.29
CA LYS A 745 -14.82 -10.27 11.92
C LYS A 745 -14.31 -11.68 11.75
N VAL A 746 -14.68 -12.31 10.64
CA VAL A 746 -14.16 -13.61 10.23
C VAL A 746 -13.03 -13.40 9.24
N THR A 747 -11.92 -14.08 9.47
CA THR A 747 -10.72 -14.06 8.63
C THR A 747 -10.66 -15.32 7.76
N ASN A 748 -10.02 -15.22 6.59
CA ASN A 748 -9.79 -16.34 5.66
C ASN A 748 -11.04 -17.07 5.12
N ALA A 749 -12.24 -16.49 5.23
CA ALA A 749 -13.44 -17.06 4.60
C ALA A 749 -13.35 -16.99 3.07
N ALA A 750 -13.60 -18.13 2.40
CA ALA A 750 -13.64 -18.28 0.95
C ALA A 750 -14.92 -17.70 0.33
N SER A 751 -15.99 -17.51 1.12
CA SER A 751 -17.25 -16.93 0.62
C SER A 751 -18.00 -16.11 1.68
N PRO A 752 -18.91 -15.20 1.26
CA PRO A 752 -19.82 -14.51 2.19
C PRO A 752 -20.69 -15.46 3.01
N THR A 753 -21.10 -16.59 2.44
CA THR A 753 -21.91 -17.60 3.14
C THR A 753 -21.12 -18.29 4.24
N GLU A 754 -19.88 -18.71 3.96
CA GLU A 754 -18.99 -19.29 4.98
C GLU A 754 -18.70 -18.30 6.11
N ARG A 755 -18.52 -17.01 5.78
CA ARG A 755 -18.39 -15.94 6.77
C ARG A 755 -19.61 -15.86 7.69
N LEU A 756 -20.82 -15.87 7.15
CA LEU A 756 -22.05 -15.81 7.96
C LEU A 756 -22.19 -17.07 8.84
N GLN A 757 -21.89 -18.24 8.31
CA GLN A 757 -21.90 -19.50 9.07
C GLN A 757 -20.88 -19.49 10.22
N ALA A 758 -19.68 -18.95 10.00
CA ALA A 758 -18.68 -18.80 11.05
C ALA A 758 -19.13 -17.87 12.18
N ILE A 759 -19.73 -16.73 11.84
CA ILE A 759 -20.31 -15.79 12.83
C ILE A 759 -21.41 -16.48 13.63
N ASP A 760 -22.33 -17.17 12.95
CA ASP A 760 -23.43 -17.89 13.58
C ASP A 760 -22.94 -18.98 14.54
N ARG A 761 -21.97 -19.79 14.11
CA ARG A 761 -21.36 -20.83 14.96
C ARG A 761 -20.71 -20.26 16.21
N PHE A 762 -19.90 -19.23 16.07
CA PHE A 762 -19.27 -18.56 17.21
C PHE A 762 -20.33 -17.94 18.14
N SER A 763 -21.35 -17.30 17.57
CA SER A 763 -22.44 -16.66 18.34
C SER A 763 -23.26 -17.70 19.11
N ARG A 764 -23.56 -18.86 18.51
CA ARG A 764 -24.25 -19.96 19.19
C ARG A 764 -23.41 -20.57 20.30
N PHE A 765 -22.12 -20.76 20.08
CA PHE A 765 -21.20 -21.21 21.13
C PHE A 765 -21.22 -20.22 22.30
N PHE A 766 -21.02 -18.94 22.02
CA PHE A 766 -20.97 -17.90 23.05
C PHE A 766 -22.29 -17.78 23.82
N ALA A 767 -23.43 -17.69 23.12
CA ALA A 767 -24.74 -17.59 23.73
C ALA A 767 -25.16 -18.89 24.45
N GLY A 768 -24.79 -20.04 23.90
CA GLY A 768 -25.05 -21.35 24.49
C GLY A 768 -24.34 -21.52 25.82
N THR A 769 -23.04 -21.18 25.90
CA THR A 769 -22.30 -21.24 27.17
C THR A 769 -22.84 -20.27 28.22
N LEU A 770 -23.31 -19.08 27.82
CA LEU A 770 -23.99 -18.18 28.76
C LEU A 770 -25.35 -18.72 29.21
N SER A 771 -26.11 -19.35 28.32
CA SER A 771 -27.38 -19.97 28.70
C SER A 771 -27.16 -21.13 29.66
N GLU A 772 -26.18 -22.01 29.40
CA GLU A 772 -25.83 -23.11 30.32
C GLU A 772 -25.42 -22.67 31.73
N LEU A 773 -24.93 -21.44 31.87
CA LEU A 773 -24.53 -20.88 33.17
C LEU A 773 -25.69 -20.24 33.92
N TYR A 774 -26.58 -19.52 33.24
CA TYR A 774 -27.56 -18.62 33.86
C TYR A 774 -29.04 -19.00 33.61
N LEU A 775 -29.33 -20.06 32.84
CA LEU A 775 -30.68 -20.51 32.46
C LEU A 775 -30.83 -22.03 32.59
#